data_AF-G3BBW7-F1
#
_entry.id   AF-G3BBW7-F1
#
_cell.length_a   1.000
_cell.length_b   1.000
_cell.length_c   1.000
_cell.angle_alpha   90.00
_cell.angle_beta   90.00
_cell.angle_gamma   90.00
#
_symmetry.space_group_name_H-M   'P 1'
#
loop_
_entity.id
_entity.type
_entity.pdbx_description
1 polymer ?
#
loop_
_entity_poly.entity_id
_entity_poly.type
_entity_poly.pdbx_seq_one_letter_code
_entity_poly.pdbx_strand_id
1 'polypeptide(L)'
;MTSVRGKRQRRSYSCGPCKLLKIKCDLTLPCSSCQKFSREDKCQASPPQPPTESELRIIEERKQRMSRRKKSTSTSSPDNTTNNTTVGAADDFQSPVSDPDTSFIVTKVRLQHPNLSMSSKSQSPYQDSSYSDVSGLRDIQGYFEQRHVSFSLISDSWFTLKLYFRRSGEPIFGNLATELAKSFTIDQEDVNLLKFIYPNKEALCQLLMGHFKGFKEDLFYMMDYRLLVRTMLEISDKLHSTEYNTPLVINSIDARTLSLLLPVLASGLVTYPHIVINPRYKNSDILSSWILISKKLREHFKKTDSLLDITYLMVWYFEIDNYYHSEGMLNENHYEYNNLLSNLLFDRKYMEHIISTDLDFSTLGEERETEFRVILSYWLRVRVIELNVLYFQYKSSLLRSNHILKNSIVPDDKMLKFVYGFQGFQSDDIMTSIYCTARHYYNQFNSVTSHACIREVVSSYLKVYGNSHSVTGKEIDQYELSIKNNRPIKIDYETTSMYFKSQIFILSFVKWLTFLKIEQGYFPSLRFVSYLTSMSASLNHYIFLDNELHQQSQGTESLISVLPQFHSYYPLEYLMHACMVQQIFLLSLKVFVNREDNTDNIVDLKELYDKMYNKFMVFSNKFVKDFNSVNFRPRLYRAFINVFVDMNTVHDLIEFDSQLEIEEFFQLISKHIPDIRFYIDSYFGCKSTMINYLSKLWYLFSYIRKSKRSDVVKITSKINFTNELIMSYQDKFTGFEISVDKIEDYIHTVVDPVIGQNPRESTL
;
A
#
# COMPACT_ATOMS: atom_id res chain seq x y z
N MET A 1 9.05 -55.04 5.47
CA MET A 1 8.25 -54.53 6.61
C MET A 1 8.97 -53.33 7.21
N THR A 2 8.57 -52.10 6.89
CA THR A 2 9.14 -50.85 7.42
C THR A 2 8.14 -50.19 8.36
N SER A 3 8.51 -50.03 9.63
CA SER A 3 7.64 -49.46 10.67
C SER A 3 7.42 -47.96 10.45
N VAL A 4 6.16 -47.55 10.32
CA VAL A 4 5.74 -46.14 10.30
C VAL A 4 6.00 -45.53 11.68
N ARG A 5 6.98 -44.62 11.79
CA ARG A 5 7.18 -43.82 13.01
C ARG A 5 6.11 -42.73 13.09
N GLY A 6 5.16 -42.86 14.01
CA GLY A 6 4.14 -41.84 14.28
C GLY A 6 4.75 -40.50 14.68
N LYS A 7 4.18 -39.39 14.17
CA LYS A 7 4.54 -38.01 14.56
C LYS A 7 4.35 -37.85 16.07
N ARG A 8 5.43 -37.56 16.80
CA ARG A 8 5.42 -37.37 18.25
C ARG A 8 4.64 -36.09 18.59
N GLN A 9 3.49 -36.23 19.27
CA GLN A 9 2.66 -35.10 19.68
C GLN A 9 3.43 -34.25 20.69
N ARG A 10 3.60 -32.95 20.40
CA ARG A 10 4.34 -32.01 21.25
C ARG A 10 3.49 -31.74 22.49
N ARG A 11 3.93 -32.22 23.66
CA ARG A 11 3.23 -31.99 24.95
C ARG A 11 3.36 -30.52 25.35
N SER A 12 2.28 -29.97 25.91
CA SER A 12 2.21 -28.62 26.46
C SER A 12 2.32 -28.70 27.97
N TYR A 13 3.29 -27.99 28.55
CA TYR A 13 3.50 -28.01 30.00
C TYR A 13 2.60 -27.00 30.75
N SER A 14 2.07 -25.98 30.05
CA SER A 14 1.22 -24.93 30.64
C SER A 14 -0.15 -25.45 31.09
N CYS A 15 -0.70 -24.85 32.14
CA CYS A 15 -2.08 -25.12 32.59
C CYS A 15 -3.11 -24.74 31.52
N GLY A 16 -4.32 -25.32 31.60
CA GLY A 16 -5.39 -25.15 30.59
C GLY A 16 -5.70 -23.69 30.24
N PRO A 17 -5.96 -22.80 31.23
CA PRO A 17 -6.21 -21.40 30.98
C PRO A 17 -5.04 -20.67 30.29
N CYS A 18 -3.81 -20.90 30.76
CA CYS A 18 -2.63 -20.27 30.18
C CYS A 18 -2.36 -20.74 28.75
N LYS A 19 -2.62 -22.02 28.46
CA LYS A 19 -2.50 -22.61 27.12
C LYS A 19 -3.53 -22.01 26.15
N LEU A 20 -4.80 -21.91 26.56
CA LEU A 20 -5.87 -21.34 25.75
C LEU A 20 -5.60 -19.87 25.41
N LEU A 21 -5.07 -19.12 26.38
CA LEU A 21 -4.82 -17.69 26.25
C LEU A 21 -3.40 -17.36 25.77
N LYS A 22 -2.58 -18.38 25.48
CA LYS A 22 -1.17 -18.26 25.04
C LYS A 22 -0.31 -17.34 25.93
N ILE A 23 -0.55 -17.37 27.24
CA ILE A 23 0.22 -16.60 28.24
C ILE A 23 1.22 -17.50 28.98
N LYS A 24 2.28 -16.91 29.52
CA LYS A 24 3.35 -17.65 30.22
C LYS A 24 2.79 -18.28 31.51
N CYS A 25 3.03 -19.57 31.68
CA CYS A 25 2.71 -20.33 32.89
C CYS A 25 4.02 -20.68 33.59
N ASP A 26 4.13 -20.32 34.87
CA ASP A 26 5.26 -20.63 35.76
C ASP A 26 5.18 -22.04 36.39
N LEU A 27 4.15 -22.81 36.02
CA LEU A 27 3.95 -24.21 36.37
C LEU A 27 3.70 -24.47 37.88
N THR A 28 3.50 -23.44 38.70
CA THR A 28 2.99 -23.58 40.07
C THR A 28 1.46 -23.78 40.05
N LEU A 29 0.88 -24.30 41.14
CA LEU A 29 -0.57 -24.51 41.24
C LEU A 29 -1.14 -23.81 42.50
N PRO A 30 -1.97 -22.76 42.37
CA PRO A 30 -2.28 -22.05 41.12
C PRO A 30 -1.04 -21.33 40.54
N CYS A 31 -1.03 -21.13 39.22
CA CYS A 31 0.06 -20.44 38.54
C CYS A 31 -0.09 -18.92 38.76
N SER A 32 1.01 -18.16 38.84
CA SER A 32 0.94 -16.70 39.14
C SER A 32 0.07 -15.93 38.14
N SER A 33 0.11 -16.33 36.87
CA SER A 33 -0.77 -15.82 35.82
C SER A 33 -2.24 -16.10 36.10
N CYS A 34 -2.62 -17.29 36.60
CA CYS A 34 -4.01 -17.57 36.94
C CYS A 34 -4.45 -16.85 38.21
N GLN A 35 -3.55 -16.61 39.16
CA GLN A 35 -3.83 -15.83 40.38
C GLN A 35 -4.06 -14.35 40.06
N LYS A 36 -3.22 -13.75 39.19
CA LYS A 36 -3.35 -12.34 38.77
C LYS A 36 -4.68 -12.02 38.09
N PHE A 37 -5.28 -13.00 37.41
CA PHE A 37 -6.50 -12.83 36.63
C PHE A 37 -7.72 -13.51 37.26
N SER A 38 -7.65 -13.90 38.54
CA SER A 38 -8.73 -14.53 39.32
C SER A 38 -9.35 -15.76 38.61
N ARG A 39 -8.48 -16.71 38.22
CA ARG A 39 -8.85 -17.97 37.53
C ARG A 39 -8.22 -19.20 38.22
N GLU A 40 -8.08 -19.15 39.53
CA GLU A 40 -7.49 -20.21 40.34
C GLU A 40 -8.25 -21.52 40.16
N ASP A 41 -9.59 -21.47 40.20
CA ASP A 41 -10.47 -22.63 40.06
C ASP A 41 -10.26 -23.36 38.73
N LYS A 42 -10.14 -22.59 37.64
CA LYS A 42 -9.88 -23.13 36.29
C LYS A 42 -8.46 -23.66 36.15
N CYS A 43 -7.51 -23.10 36.91
CA CYS A 43 -6.14 -23.61 36.97
C CYS A 43 -6.10 -24.96 37.71
N GLN A 44 -6.87 -25.12 38.78
CA GLN A 44 -6.99 -26.37 39.52
C GLN A 44 -7.71 -27.46 38.72
N ALA A 45 -8.73 -27.10 37.93
CA ALA A 45 -9.43 -28.03 37.04
C ALA A 45 -8.56 -28.52 35.86
N SER A 46 -7.50 -27.80 35.50
CA SER A 46 -6.58 -28.18 34.41
C SER A 46 -5.15 -27.74 34.74
N PRO A 47 -4.49 -28.43 35.68
CA PRO A 47 -3.21 -28.01 36.25
C PRO A 47 -2.08 -28.07 35.22
N PRO A 48 -0.99 -27.29 35.44
CA PRO A 48 0.21 -27.41 34.62
C PRO A 48 0.81 -28.81 34.74
N GLN A 49 1.40 -29.29 33.66
CA GLN A 49 2.07 -30.59 33.59
C GLN A 49 3.58 -30.34 33.45
N PRO A 50 4.33 -30.15 34.53
CA PRO A 50 5.77 -29.90 34.43
C PRO A 50 6.50 -31.10 33.80
N PRO A 51 7.60 -30.85 33.06
CA PRO A 51 8.41 -31.93 32.48
C PRO A 51 9.01 -32.82 33.56
N THR A 52 9.11 -34.11 33.29
CA THR A 52 9.72 -35.07 34.23
C THR A 52 11.24 -34.91 34.31
N GLU A 53 11.88 -35.46 35.34
CA GLU A 53 13.33 -35.36 35.54
C GLU A 53 14.13 -35.95 34.36
N SER A 54 13.62 -37.02 33.74
CA SER A 54 14.22 -37.61 32.54
C SER A 54 14.08 -36.71 31.30
N GLU A 55 12.98 -35.96 31.18
CA GLU A 55 12.77 -34.98 30.10
C GLU A 55 13.66 -33.75 30.28
N LEU A 56 13.88 -33.31 31.52
CA LEU A 56 14.80 -32.22 31.84
C LEU A 56 16.25 -32.55 31.43
N ARG A 57 16.72 -33.78 31.69
CA ARG A 57 18.06 -34.24 31.26
C ARG A 57 18.21 -34.18 29.73
N ILE A 58 17.19 -34.60 28.97
CA ILE A 58 17.19 -34.54 27.50
C ILE A 58 17.21 -33.08 27.01
N ILE A 59 16.49 -32.17 27.67
CA ILE A 59 16.49 -30.75 27.34
C ILE A 59 17.88 -30.14 27.57
N GLU A 60 18.55 -30.52 28.66
CA GLU A 60 19.86 -30.03 29.04
C GLU A 60 20.98 -30.54 28.11
N GLU A 61 20.97 -31.82 27.75
CA GLU A 61 21.88 -32.38 26.74
C GLU A 61 21.77 -31.65 25.40
N ARG A 62 20.55 -31.29 24.97
CA ARG A 62 20.34 -30.50 23.75
C ARG A 62 20.94 -29.10 23.86
N LYS A 63 20.78 -28.43 24.99
CA LYS A 63 21.39 -27.11 25.23
C LYS A 63 22.92 -27.18 25.21
N GLN A 64 23.51 -28.21 25.83
CA GLN A 64 24.97 -28.39 25.84
C GLN A 64 25.53 -28.63 24.44
N ARG A 65 24.87 -29.45 23.61
CA ARG A 65 25.27 -29.67 22.20
C ARG A 65 25.23 -28.39 21.37
N MET A 66 24.25 -27.52 21.59
CA MET A 66 24.18 -26.22 20.90
C MET A 66 25.30 -25.26 21.35
N SER A 67 25.68 -25.27 22.63
CA SER A 67 26.78 -24.42 23.12
C SER A 67 28.15 -24.83 22.56
N ARG A 68 28.40 -26.15 22.39
CA ARG A 68 29.66 -26.66 21.84
C ARG A 68 29.86 -26.29 20.37
N ARG A 69 28.78 -26.24 19.58
CA ARG A 69 28.81 -25.74 18.18
C ARG A 69 29.12 -24.25 18.06
N LYS A 70 28.93 -23.44 19.11
CA LYS A 70 29.25 -22.00 19.11
C LYS A 70 30.72 -21.71 19.43
N LYS A 71 31.46 -22.64 20.05
CA LYS A 71 32.87 -22.45 20.46
C LYS A 71 33.89 -22.92 19.42
N SER A 72 33.49 -23.68 18.41
CA SER A 72 34.42 -24.20 17.39
C SER A 72 34.70 -23.23 16.22
N THR A 73 34.15 -22.03 16.24
CA THR A 73 34.16 -21.11 15.09
C THR A 73 35.06 -19.88 15.26
N SER A 74 35.89 -19.81 16.32
CA SER A 74 36.59 -18.57 16.71
C SER A 74 38.11 -18.69 16.92
N THR A 75 38.82 -19.55 16.19
CA THR A 75 40.29 -19.61 16.29
C THR A 75 40.96 -20.07 14.98
N SER A 76 41.46 -19.10 14.19
CA SER A 76 42.61 -19.23 13.27
C SER A 76 43.09 -17.84 12.76
N SER A 77 44.26 -17.42 13.23
CA SER A 77 45.10 -16.22 12.95
C SER A 77 45.68 -16.18 11.49
N PRO A 78 46.65 -15.32 11.06
CA PRO A 78 47.45 -14.26 11.71
C PRO A 78 47.79 -12.98 10.86
N ASP A 79 48.65 -12.14 11.45
CA ASP A 79 49.31 -10.88 11.05
C ASP A 79 49.88 -10.74 9.61
N ASN A 80 49.92 -9.50 9.10
CA ASN A 80 51.18 -8.89 8.64
C ASN A 80 51.15 -7.35 8.47
N THR A 81 52.16 -6.74 9.08
CA THR A 81 52.66 -5.36 9.09
C THR A 81 53.25 -4.90 7.75
N THR A 82 53.10 -3.61 7.36
CA THR A 82 54.16 -2.58 7.11
C THR A 82 53.78 -1.45 6.13
N ASN A 83 53.82 -0.22 6.67
CA ASN A 83 54.54 1.01 6.23
C ASN A 83 54.32 1.77 4.90
N ASN A 84 54.08 3.08 5.10
CA ASN A 84 54.60 4.29 4.40
C ASN A 84 54.06 4.58 2.97
N THR A 85 53.83 5.81 2.48
CA THR A 85 54.33 7.16 2.83
C THR A 85 53.38 8.23 2.25
N THR A 86 53.39 9.40 2.87
CA THR A 86 52.72 10.68 2.63
C THR A 86 53.29 11.54 1.47
N VAL A 87 52.57 12.65 1.21
CA VAL A 87 52.97 13.98 0.61
C VAL A 87 52.69 14.14 -0.89
N GLY A 88 52.04 15.19 -1.42
CA GLY A 88 51.46 16.42 -0.84
C GLY A 88 51.18 17.50 -1.91
N ALA A 89 50.56 18.61 -1.45
CA ALA A 89 50.51 20.00 -1.98
C ALA A 89 49.77 20.28 -3.32
N ALA A 90 48.66 21.06 -3.33
CA ALA A 90 48.56 22.56 -3.33
C ALA A 90 48.97 23.14 -4.70
N ASP A 91 48.29 24.07 -5.39
CA ASP A 91 47.50 25.25 -5.01
C ASP A 91 46.53 25.70 -6.14
N ASP A 92 45.53 26.49 -5.73
CA ASP A 92 44.85 27.66 -6.34
C ASP A 92 44.53 27.75 -7.85
N PHE A 93 43.26 28.07 -8.17
CA PHE A 93 42.91 29.31 -8.88
C PHE A 93 41.42 29.67 -8.75
N GLN A 94 41.18 30.98 -8.70
CA GLN A 94 39.93 31.70 -8.41
C GLN A 94 38.80 31.47 -9.43
N SER A 95 37.56 31.59 -8.93
CA SER A 95 36.29 31.58 -9.67
C SER A 95 36.14 32.75 -10.66
N PRO A 96 35.23 32.63 -11.64
CA PRO A 96 34.00 33.39 -11.48
C PRO A 96 32.72 32.63 -11.87
N VAL A 97 31.69 32.97 -11.10
CA VAL A 97 30.24 32.78 -11.25
C VAL A 97 29.77 32.51 -12.69
N SER A 98 29.28 31.30 -12.92
CA SER A 98 28.33 30.95 -13.98
C SER A 98 27.47 29.78 -13.50
N ASP A 99 26.15 29.90 -13.62
CA ASP A 99 25.14 28.87 -13.35
C ASP A 99 25.57 27.43 -13.72
N PRO A 100 25.50 26.46 -12.79
CA PRO A 100 25.45 25.04 -13.09
C PRO A 100 24.10 24.45 -12.60
N ASP A 101 23.39 23.51 -13.22
CA ASP A 101 23.75 22.50 -14.20
C ASP A 101 22.45 22.01 -14.90
N THR A 102 22.31 22.28 -16.20
CA THR A 102 21.55 21.42 -17.12
C THR A 102 22.57 20.70 -17.99
N SER A 103 23.27 19.70 -17.43
CA SER A 103 24.23 18.91 -18.19
C SER A 103 23.49 17.89 -19.08
N PHE A 104 23.48 18.13 -20.39
CA PHE A 104 22.96 17.20 -21.39
C PHE A 104 24.03 16.14 -21.71
N ILE A 105 23.75 14.87 -21.40
CA ILE A 105 24.55 13.74 -21.91
C ILE A 105 23.62 12.86 -22.76
N VAL A 106 23.88 12.84 -24.07
CA VAL A 106 23.23 11.96 -25.03
C VAL A 106 24.11 10.71 -25.19
N THR A 107 23.70 9.58 -24.62
CA THR A 107 24.39 8.31 -24.88
C THR A 107 23.96 7.75 -26.23
N LYS A 108 24.72 8.03 -27.29
CA LYS A 108 24.62 7.30 -28.58
C LYS A 108 25.53 6.07 -28.53
N VAL A 109 24.97 4.88 -28.39
CA VAL A 109 25.73 3.63 -28.53
C VAL A 109 25.89 3.31 -30.02
N ARG A 110 27.11 3.40 -30.55
CA ARG A 110 27.45 3.02 -31.93
C ARG A 110 28.17 1.67 -31.90
N LEU A 111 27.52 0.60 -32.37
CA LEU A 111 28.19 -0.67 -32.64
C LEU A 111 28.80 -0.62 -34.04
N GLN A 112 30.13 -0.69 -34.13
CA GLN A 112 30.82 -1.02 -35.38
C GLN A 112 30.73 -2.54 -35.56
N HIS A 113 30.02 -3.01 -36.59
CA HIS A 113 30.16 -4.37 -37.07
C HIS A 113 31.15 -4.41 -38.24
N PRO A 114 32.03 -5.42 -38.31
CA PRO A 114 32.93 -5.61 -39.44
C PRO A 114 32.15 -6.09 -40.67
N ASN A 115 32.55 -5.58 -41.83
CA ASN A 115 31.97 -5.81 -43.15
C ASN A 115 31.77 -7.30 -43.48
N LEU A 116 30.56 -7.68 -43.86
CA LEU A 116 30.29 -8.83 -44.73
C LEU A 116 29.20 -8.45 -45.74
N SER A 117 29.57 -8.46 -47.01
CA SER A 117 28.79 -8.07 -48.18
C SER A 117 28.19 -9.28 -48.91
N MET A 118 26.99 -9.07 -49.49
CA MET A 118 26.37 -9.78 -50.64
C MET A 118 25.89 -11.23 -50.39
N SER A 119 24.79 -11.79 -50.94
CA SER A 119 23.90 -11.40 -52.06
C SER A 119 22.50 -12.07 -52.00
N SER A 120 21.50 -11.32 -52.49
CA SER A 120 20.35 -11.69 -53.36
C SER A 120 19.36 -12.84 -53.05
N LYS A 121 18.09 -12.41 -52.90
CA LYS A 121 16.83 -12.84 -53.55
C LYS A 121 16.40 -14.32 -53.51
N SER A 122 15.27 -14.57 -52.84
CA SER A 122 14.08 -15.21 -53.45
C SER A 122 12.81 -14.85 -52.67
N GLN A 123 11.75 -14.50 -53.41
CA GLN A 123 10.41 -14.19 -52.93
C GLN A 123 9.63 -15.48 -52.64
N SER A 124 8.79 -15.47 -51.60
CA SER A 124 7.60 -16.34 -51.52
C SER A 124 6.49 -15.61 -50.76
N PRO A 125 5.22 -15.67 -51.23
CA PRO A 125 4.12 -14.86 -50.72
C PRO A 125 3.27 -15.66 -49.73
N TYR A 126 3.18 -15.23 -48.48
CA TYR A 126 2.03 -15.53 -47.62
C TYR A 126 1.72 -14.30 -46.77
N GLN A 127 0.44 -13.96 -46.77
CA GLN A 127 -0.14 -12.71 -46.30
C GLN A 127 0.13 -12.45 -44.82
N ASP A 128 0.79 -11.33 -44.53
CA ASP A 128 0.78 -10.67 -43.23
C ASP A 128 -0.61 -10.14 -42.93
N SER A 129 -1.22 -10.65 -41.85
CA SER A 129 -2.19 -9.88 -41.08
C SER A 129 -1.38 -8.96 -40.16
N SER A 130 -1.09 -7.77 -40.67
CA SER A 130 -0.40 -6.72 -39.93
C SER A 130 -1.23 -6.30 -38.71
N TYR A 131 -0.79 -6.73 -37.52
CA TYR A 131 -1.07 -6.03 -36.28
C TYR A 131 -0.57 -4.60 -36.42
N SER A 132 -1.51 -3.67 -36.60
CA SER A 132 -1.27 -2.23 -36.69
C SER A 132 -1.84 -1.56 -35.44
N ASP A 133 -1.27 -1.88 -34.28
CA ASP A 133 -1.52 -1.14 -33.03
C ASP A 133 -0.31 -0.25 -32.70
N VAL A 134 -0.11 0.77 -33.54
CA VAL A 134 0.85 1.87 -33.33
C VAL A 134 0.18 3.04 -32.58
N SER A 135 -1.14 2.96 -32.34
CA SER A 135 -1.95 3.92 -31.57
C SER A 135 -1.54 3.94 -30.09
N GLY A 136 -1.42 2.76 -29.46
CA GLY A 136 -1.11 2.65 -28.03
C GLY A 136 0.26 3.20 -27.63
N LEU A 137 1.21 3.35 -28.56
CA LEU A 137 2.53 3.94 -28.30
C LEU A 137 2.54 5.47 -28.34
N ARG A 138 1.60 6.12 -29.06
CA ARG A 138 1.47 7.59 -29.08
C ARG A 138 0.83 8.12 -27.79
N ASP A 139 -0.17 7.41 -27.27
CA ASP A 139 -0.80 7.74 -25.97
C ASP A 139 0.20 7.64 -24.81
N ILE A 140 1.19 6.76 -24.96
CA ILE A 140 2.29 6.56 -24.02
C ILE A 140 3.30 7.72 -24.07
N GLN A 141 3.53 8.32 -25.24
CA GLN A 141 4.54 9.38 -25.40
C GLN A 141 4.12 10.69 -24.69
N GLY A 142 2.82 11.03 -24.72
CA GLY A 142 2.28 12.19 -24.01
C GLY A 142 2.36 12.10 -22.47
N TYR A 143 2.14 10.90 -21.90
CA TYR A 143 2.25 10.63 -20.45
C TYR A 143 3.65 10.98 -19.91
N PHE A 144 4.68 10.72 -20.71
CA PHE A 144 6.07 10.83 -20.27
C PHE A 144 6.70 12.20 -20.58
N GLU A 145 6.26 12.91 -21.62
CA GLU A 145 6.71 14.27 -21.96
C GLU A 145 6.39 15.30 -20.85
N GLN A 146 5.34 15.08 -20.06
CA GLN A 146 5.01 15.91 -18.89
C GLN A 146 5.80 15.53 -17.61
N ARG A 147 6.37 14.32 -17.55
CA ARG A 147 6.99 13.73 -16.33
C ARG A 147 8.42 13.22 -16.54
N HIS A 148 9.14 13.84 -17.48
CA HIS A 148 10.58 13.63 -17.67
C HIS A 148 11.00 12.21 -18.08
N VAL A 149 10.16 11.45 -18.76
CA VAL A 149 10.63 10.24 -19.48
C VAL A 149 10.29 10.47 -20.96
N SER A 150 11.07 9.98 -21.91
CA SER A 150 10.62 9.97 -23.30
C SER A 150 11.05 8.70 -23.97
N PHE A 151 10.09 8.08 -24.65
CA PHE A 151 10.33 6.94 -25.51
C PHE A 151 10.31 7.45 -26.93
N SER A 152 11.42 7.28 -27.65
CA SER A 152 11.45 7.53 -29.09
C SER A 152 11.76 6.24 -29.82
N LEU A 153 10.80 5.77 -30.63
CA LEU A 153 11.01 4.73 -31.63
C LEU A 153 11.86 5.36 -32.75
N ILE A 154 13.05 4.81 -33.02
CA ILE A 154 13.91 5.33 -34.11
C ILE A 154 13.77 4.45 -35.37
N SER A 155 13.41 3.17 -35.25
CA SER A 155 12.93 2.28 -36.33
C SER A 155 12.55 0.89 -35.78
N ASP A 156 12.07 -0.02 -36.64
CA ASP A 156 11.67 -1.42 -36.38
C ASP A 156 12.74 -2.33 -35.72
N SER A 157 13.91 -1.80 -35.38
CA SER A 157 15.01 -2.54 -34.74
C SER A 157 15.76 -1.76 -33.67
N TRP A 158 15.33 -0.54 -33.33
CA TRP A 158 16.05 0.36 -32.41
C TRP A 158 15.11 1.18 -31.54
N PHE A 159 15.19 0.99 -30.22
CA PHE A 159 14.57 1.87 -29.22
C PHE A 159 15.62 2.69 -28.49
N THR A 160 15.35 4.00 -28.33
CA THR A 160 16.12 4.86 -27.42
C THR A 160 15.26 5.17 -26.21
N LEU A 161 15.64 4.60 -25.07
CA LEU A 161 15.07 4.93 -23.76
C LEU A 161 15.77 6.21 -23.26
N LYS A 162 15.12 7.36 -23.36
CA LYS A 162 15.61 8.60 -22.72
C LYS A 162 14.88 8.79 -21.41
N LEU A 163 15.54 8.46 -20.31
CA LEU A 163 15.05 8.75 -18.97
C LEU A 163 15.61 10.11 -18.56
N TYR A 164 14.77 11.15 -18.42
CA TYR A 164 15.19 12.41 -17.82
C TYR A 164 14.92 12.33 -16.32
N PHE A 165 15.98 12.30 -15.52
CA PHE A 165 15.83 12.29 -14.07
C PHE A 165 16.25 13.66 -13.55
N ARG A 166 15.36 14.34 -12.80
CA ARG A 166 15.79 15.42 -11.91
C ARG A 166 16.75 14.78 -10.89
N ARG A 167 17.89 15.44 -10.61
CA ARG A 167 18.82 15.00 -9.55
C ARG A 167 18.06 15.03 -8.22
N SER A 168 17.54 13.90 -7.78
CA SER A 168 17.08 13.66 -6.41
C SER A 168 17.23 12.18 -6.14
N GLY A 169 18.39 11.81 -5.63
CA GLY A 169 18.84 10.45 -5.48
C GLY A 169 20.36 10.47 -5.47
N GLU A 170 20.94 11.17 -4.50
CA GLU A 170 22.36 10.99 -4.24
C GLU A 170 22.56 9.55 -3.73
N PRO A 171 23.43 8.77 -4.37
CA PRO A 171 23.66 7.40 -3.95
C PRO A 171 24.19 7.41 -2.50
N ILE A 172 23.47 6.77 -1.57
CA ILE A 172 23.97 6.44 -0.22
C ILE A 172 25.22 5.53 -0.29
N PHE A 173 25.57 5.05 -1.49
CA PHE A 173 26.64 4.09 -1.73
C PHE A 173 28.04 4.73 -1.71
N GLY A 174 28.37 5.47 -0.66
CA GLY A 174 29.65 6.16 -0.48
C GLY A 174 30.85 5.25 -0.19
N ASN A 175 30.67 3.94 0.03
CA ASN A 175 31.77 3.00 0.29
C ASN A 175 31.65 1.70 -0.53
N LEU A 176 31.53 1.84 -1.85
CA LEU A 176 31.45 0.73 -2.81
C LEU A 176 32.73 -0.13 -2.87
N ALA A 177 33.91 0.41 -2.56
CA ALA A 177 35.20 -0.26 -2.76
C ALA A 177 35.39 -1.53 -1.89
N THR A 178 35.03 -1.48 -0.60
CA THR A 178 35.12 -2.63 0.33
C THR A 178 34.03 -3.69 0.08
N GLU A 179 32.88 -3.27 -0.45
CA GLU A 179 31.75 -4.17 -0.77
C GLU A 179 31.95 -4.89 -2.11
N LEU A 180 32.65 -4.29 -3.07
CA LEU A 180 33.03 -4.91 -4.34
C LEU A 180 33.90 -6.16 -4.16
N ALA A 181 34.62 -6.28 -3.04
CA ALA A 181 35.49 -7.42 -2.73
C ALA A 181 34.70 -8.69 -2.31
N LYS A 182 33.41 -8.57 -1.92
CA LYS A 182 32.58 -9.72 -1.56
C LYS A 182 31.95 -10.34 -2.82
N SER A 183 32.31 -11.59 -3.10
CA SER A 183 31.73 -12.39 -4.18
C SER A 183 30.61 -13.30 -3.70
N PHE A 184 29.57 -13.45 -4.50
CA PHE A 184 28.42 -14.31 -4.30
C PHE A 184 28.30 -15.30 -5.44
N THR A 185 28.01 -16.54 -5.12
CA THR A 185 27.83 -17.61 -6.09
C THR A 185 26.35 -17.91 -6.23
N ILE A 186 25.81 -17.66 -7.43
CA ILE A 186 24.49 -18.16 -7.82
C ILE A 186 24.66 -19.62 -8.23
N ASP A 187 23.83 -20.50 -7.68
CA ASP A 187 23.89 -21.92 -7.97
C ASP A 187 23.60 -22.20 -9.45
N GLN A 188 24.09 -23.34 -9.91
CA GLN A 188 23.96 -23.76 -11.31
C GLN A 188 22.50 -23.86 -11.77
N GLU A 189 21.61 -24.30 -10.88
CA GLU A 189 20.19 -24.51 -11.18
C GLU A 189 19.50 -23.16 -11.44
N ASP A 190 19.75 -22.18 -10.57
CA ASP A 190 19.23 -20.82 -10.67
C ASP A 190 19.86 -20.07 -11.87
N VAL A 191 21.15 -20.28 -12.19
CA VAL A 191 21.77 -19.71 -13.41
C VAL A 191 21.12 -20.25 -14.68
N ASN A 192 20.95 -21.57 -14.76
CA ASN A 192 20.30 -22.21 -15.89
C ASN A 192 18.84 -21.72 -16.01
N LEU A 193 18.13 -21.63 -14.90
CA LEU A 193 16.76 -21.13 -14.87
C LEU A 193 16.70 -19.67 -15.34
N LEU A 194 17.52 -18.77 -14.77
CA LEU A 194 17.61 -17.37 -15.17
C LEU A 194 17.89 -17.24 -16.67
N LYS A 195 18.83 -18.01 -17.24
CA LYS A 195 19.08 -17.97 -18.70
C LYS A 195 17.83 -18.25 -19.54
N PHE A 196 16.91 -19.09 -19.06
CA PHE A 196 15.67 -19.38 -19.77
C PHE A 196 14.58 -18.34 -19.54
N ILE A 197 14.54 -17.73 -18.35
CA ILE A 197 13.43 -16.85 -17.94
C ILE A 197 13.84 -15.37 -17.86
N TYR A 198 15.06 -15.01 -18.25
CA TYR A 198 15.51 -13.62 -18.31
C TYR A 198 14.93 -12.96 -19.57
N PRO A 199 14.33 -11.76 -19.46
CA PRO A 199 13.74 -11.09 -20.61
C PRO A 199 14.81 -10.68 -21.62
N ASN A 200 14.48 -10.78 -22.90
CA ASN A 200 15.25 -10.11 -23.93
C ASN A 200 15.11 -8.57 -23.79
N LYS A 201 15.93 -7.80 -24.50
CA LYS A 201 15.96 -6.33 -24.36
C LYS A 201 14.61 -5.66 -24.61
N GLU A 202 13.81 -6.17 -25.55
CA GLU A 202 12.50 -5.61 -25.89
C GLU A 202 11.47 -5.87 -24.79
N ALA A 203 11.31 -7.15 -24.40
CA ALA A 203 10.43 -7.55 -23.30
C ALA A 203 10.80 -6.81 -22.02
N LEU A 204 12.09 -6.62 -21.78
CA LEU A 204 12.61 -5.90 -20.63
C LEU A 204 12.17 -4.44 -20.58
N CYS A 205 12.23 -3.72 -21.70
CA CYS A 205 11.70 -2.36 -21.77
C CYS A 205 10.20 -2.33 -21.50
N GLN A 206 9.43 -3.26 -22.07
CA GLN A 206 7.99 -3.35 -21.82
C GLN A 206 7.66 -3.67 -20.35
N LEU A 207 8.45 -4.54 -19.71
CA LEU A 207 8.32 -4.85 -18.28
C LEU A 207 8.62 -3.63 -17.41
N LEU A 208 9.69 -2.90 -17.67
CA LEU A 208 10.02 -1.68 -16.92
C LEU A 208 8.93 -0.61 -17.09
N MET A 209 8.38 -0.47 -18.30
CA MET A 209 7.23 0.41 -18.55
C MET A 209 6.00 -0.03 -17.76
N GLY A 210 5.69 -1.33 -17.77
CA GLY A 210 4.60 -1.89 -16.99
C GLY A 210 4.78 -1.64 -15.50
N HIS A 211 6.00 -1.83 -15.01
CA HIS A 211 6.36 -1.55 -13.64
C HIS A 211 6.08 -0.08 -13.29
N PHE A 212 6.66 0.88 -14.02
CA PHE A 212 6.47 2.31 -13.76
C PHE A 212 5.01 2.76 -13.83
N LYS A 213 4.20 2.16 -14.71
CA LYS A 213 2.77 2.45 -14.76
C LYS A 213 1.99 1.82 -13.61
N GLY A 214 2.36 0.62 -13.16
CA GLY A 214 1.76 -0.03 -12.00
C GLY A 214 2.32 0.44 -10.65
N PHE A 215 3.24 1.39 -10.66
CA PHE A 215 4.10 1.71 -9.52
C PHE A 215 3.49 2.69 -8.52
N LYS A 216 3.92 2.60 -7.26
CA LYS A 216 3.74 3.66 -6.28
C LYS A 216 4.80 4.75 -6.53
N GLU A 217 4.37 5.87 -7.09
CA GLU A 217 5.21 6.95 -7.62
C GLU A 217 6.27 7.49 -6.63
N ASP A 218 6.04 7.41 -5.31
CA ASP A 218 6.98 7.86 -4.28
C ASP A 218 8.28 7.03 -4.19
N LEU A 219 8.30 5.80 -4.71
CA LEU A 219 9.55 5.01 -4.80
C LEU A 219 10.48 5.52 -5.91
N PHE A 220 9.96 6.26 -6.90
CA PHE A 220 10.76 6.76 -8.01
C PHE A 220 11.89 7.67 -7.53
N TYR A 221 11.64 8.42 -6.45
CA TYR A 221 12.61 9.33 -5.83
C TYR A 221 13.55 8.61 -4.85
N MET A 222 13.29 7.34 -4.53
CA MET A 222 14.07 6.55 -3.58
C MET A 222 15.06 5.60 -4.26
N MET A 223 15.05 5.47 -5.59
CA MET A 223 15.89 4.51 -6.32
C MET A 223 16.56 5.13 -7.55
N ASP A 224 17.84 4.80 -7.74
CA ASP A 224 18.53 5.09 -9.00
C ASP A 224 18.22 4.03 -10.05
N TYR A 225 17.11 4.23 -10.77
CA TYR A 225 16.72 3.35 -11.88
C TYR A 225 17.72 3.33 -13.03
N ARG A 226 18.60 4.35 -13.18
CA ARG A 226 19.67 4.31 -14.19
C ARG A 226 20.68 3.24 -13.85
N LEU A 227 21.10 3.20 -12.59
CA LEU A 227 22.00 2.18 -12.08
C LEU A 227 21.36 0.79 -12.20
N LEU A 228 20.09 0.64 -11.79
CA LEU A 228 19.34 -0.61 -11.92
C LEU A 228 19.34 -1.12 -13.38
N VAL A 229 18.98 -0.25 -14.33
CA VAL A 229 18.91 -0.61 -15.76
C VAL A 229 20.29 -0.92 -16.34
N ARG A 230 21.33 -0.16 -15.97
CA ARG A 230 22.69 -0.42 -16.43
C ARG A 230 23.20 -1.77 -15.92
N THR A 231 23.14 -2.00 -14.62
CA THR A 231 23.61 -3.25 -14.01
C THR A 231 22.81 -4.45 -14.52
N MET A 232 21.52 -4.26 -14.83
CA MET A 232 20.69 -5.27 -15.47
C MET A 232 21.20 -5.68 -16.86
N LEU A 233 21.65 -4.73 -17.69
CA LEU A 233 22.26 -5.05 -18.98
C LEU A 233 23.59 -5.79 -18.78
N GLU A 234 24.40 -5.36 -17.81
CA GLU A 234 25.67 -6.02 -17.48
C GLU A 234 25.47 -7.45 -16.96
N ILE A 235 24.46 -7.69 -16.11
CA ILE A 235 24.08 -9.04 -15.63
C ILE A 235 23.55 -9.89 -16.77
N SER A 236 22.75 -9.32 -17.68
CA SER A 236 22.29 -10.01 -18.88
C SER A 236 23.48 -10.54 -19.69
N ASP A 237 24.45 -9.68 -19.98
CA ASP A 237 25.64 -10.05 -20.75
C ASP A 237 26.48 -11.11 -20.02
N LYS A 238 26.61 -11.01 -18.69
CA LYS A 238 27.26 -12.03 -17.84
C LYS A 238 26.51 -13.37 -17.89
N LEU A 239 25.19 -13.37 -17.80
CA LEU A 239 24.38 -14.60 -17.88
C LEU A 239 24.52 -15.27 -19.25
N HIS A 240 24.52 -14.50 -20.35
CA HIS A 240 24.67 -15.05 -21.70
C HIS A 240 26.07 -15.58 -21.99
N SER A 241 27.11 -14.97 -21.41
CA SER A 241 28.51 -15.38 -21.57
C SER A 241 28.92 -16.56 -20.68
N THR A 242 28.18 -16.81 -19.60
CA THR A 242 28.45 -17.94 -18.69
C THR A 242 28.09 -19.25 -19.37
N GLU A 243 28.89 -20.31 -19.21
CA GLU A 243 28.57 -21.63 -19.79
C GLU A 243 27.35 -22.25 -19.10
N TYR A 244 26.57 -23.05 -19.82
CA TYR A 244 25.52 -23.86 -19.18
C TYR A 244 26.17 -24.75 -18.12
N ASN A 245 25.47 -24.99 -17.03
CA ASN A 245 25.95 -25.85 -15.95
C ASN A 245 27.15 -25.30 -15.15
N THR A 246 27.43 -24.00 -15.22
CA THR A 246 28.42 -23.35 -14.36
C THR A 246 27.77 -22.37 -13.39
N PRO A 247 28.20 -22.32 -12.12
CA PRO A 247 27.72 -21.32 -11.18
C PRO A 247 28.22 -19.94 -11.60
N LEU A 248 27.40 -18.92 -11.39
CA LEU A 248 27.76 -17.53 -11.71
C LEU A 248 28.29 -16.84 -10.46
N VAL A 249 29.49 -16.30 -10.54
CA VAL A 249 30.07 -15.49 -9.47
C VAL A 249 29.83 -14.01 -9.79
N ILE A 250 29.12 -13.33 -8.90
CA ILE A 250 28.84 -11.89 -8.98
C ILE A 250 29.31 -11.17 -7.72
N ASN A 251 29.55 -9.87 -7.80
CA ASN A 251 29.89 -9.08 -6.62
C ASN A 251 28.62 -8.75 -5.79
N SER A 252 28.82 -8.15 -4.61
CA SER A 252 27.72 -7.77 -3.70
C SER A 252 26.72 -6.79 -4.31
N ILE A 253 27.17 -5.86 -5.16
CA ILE A 253 26.32 -4.85 -5.80
C ILE A 253 25.44 -5.54 -6.84
N ASP A 254 26.02 -6.34 -7.71
CA ASP A 254 25.30 -7.12 -8.72
C ASP A 254 24.25 -8.03 -8.07
N ALA A 255 24.58 -8.66 -6.93
CA ALA A 255 23.65 -9.52 -6.19
C ALA A 255 22.48 -8.73 -5.59
N ARG A 256 22.73 -7.57 -4.96
CA ARG A 256 21.66 -6.68 -4.47
C ARG A 256 20.78 -6.18 -5.61
N THR A 257 21.40 -5.72 -6.70
CA THR A 257 20.70 -5.17 -7.86
C THR A 257 19.87 -6.24 -8.57
N LEU A 258 20.40 -7.45 -8.78
CA LEU A 258 19.63 -8.57 -9.32
C LEU A 258 18.44 -8.92 -8.42
N SER A 259 18.66 -8.94 -7.11
CA SER A 259 17.61 -9.20 -6.13
C SER A 259 16.49 -8.16 -6.18
N LEU A 260 16.79 -6.88 -6.40
CA LEU A 260 15.81 -5.79 -6.58
C LEU A 260 15.12 -5.85 -7.94
N LEU A 261 15.86 -6.16 -8.99
CA LEU A 261 15.37 -6.19 -10.35
C LEU A 261 14.27 -7.23 -10.54
N LEU A 262 14.42 -8.42 -9.96
CA LEU A 262 13.48 -9.52 -10.17
C LEU A 262 12.04 -9.18 -9.70
N PRO A 263 11.81 -8.57 -8.52
CA PRO A 263 10.52 -7.98 -8.14
C PRO A 263 10.02 -6.87 -9.09
N VAL A 264 10.91 -5.99 -9.58
CA VAL A 264 10.57 -4.96 -10.57
C VAL A 264 10.02 -5.59 -11.85
N LEU A 265 10.71 -6.60 -12.38
CA LEU A 265 10.26 -7.35 -13.56
C LEU A 265 8.96 -8.10 -13.29
N ALA A 266 8.81 -8.69 -12.10
CA ALA A 266 7.59 -9.39 -11.71
C ALA A 266 6.39 -8.45 -11.66
N SER A 267 6.55 -7.27 -11.06
CA SER A 267 5.54 -6.20 -11.04
C SER A 267 5.17 -5.79 -12.47
N GLY A 268 6.16 -5.55 -13.34
CA GLY A 268 5.92 -5.22 -14.75
C GLY A 268 5.15 -6.29 -15.52
N LEU A 269 5.47 -7.57 -15.30
CA LEU A 269 4.80 -8.69 -15.97
C LEU A 269 3.37 -8.88 -15.46
N VAL A 270 3.11 -8.59 -14.17
CA VAL A 270 1.76 -8.58 -13.62
C VAL A 270 0.92 -7.45 -14.22
N THR A 271 1.51 -6.27 -14.44
CA THR A 271 0.84 -5.14 -15.11
C THR A 271 0.54 -5.43 -16.58
N TYR A 272 1.49 -6.03 -17.28
CA TYR A 272 1.38 -6.41 -18.70
C TYR A 272 1.56 -7.92 -18.92
N PRO A 273 0.52 -8.73 -18.61
CA PRO A 273 0.61 -10.19 -18.63
C PRO A 273 0.68 -10.78 -20.05
N HIS A 274 0.48 -9.96 -21.09
CA HIS A 274 0.59 -10.36 -22.49
C HIS A 274 2.05 -10.46 -22.97
N ILE A 275 3.00 -9.89 -22.22
CA ILE A 275 4.42 -9.99 -22.53
C ILE A 275 4.84 -11.46 -22.42
N VAL A 276 5.36 -12.00 -23.51
CA VAL A 276 5.89 -13.37 -23.56
C VAL A 276 7.39 -13.31 -23.35
N ILE A 277 7.83 -13.77 -22.17
CA ILE A 277 9.26 -13.82 -21.82
C ILE A 277 9.92 -15.02 -22.49
N ASN A 278 9.30 -16.20 -22.32
CA ASN A 278 9.72 -17.42 -22.97
C ASN A 278 8.47 -18.28 -23.27
N PRO A 279 8.21 -18.63 -24.54
CA PRO A 279 7.01 -19.37 -24.92
C PRO A 279 6.91 -20.77 -24.32
N ARG A 280 8.02 -21.31 -23.78
CA ARG A 280 8.04 -22.63 -23.12
C ARG A 280 7.56 -22.61 -21.67
N TYR A 281 7.52 -21.44 -21.04
CA TYR A 281 7.20 -21.28 -19.62
C TYR A 281 5.95 -20.42 -19.46
N LYS A 282 5.09 -20.78 -18.50
CA LYS A 282 3.96 -19.93 -18.15
C LYS A 282 4.47 -18.73 -17.36
N ASN A 283 3.87 -17.56 -17.58
CA ASN A 283 4.21 -16.35 -16.83
C ASN A 283 4.10 -16.56 -15.30
N SER A 284 3.17 -17.39 -14.81
CA SER A 284 3.06 -17.76 -13.39
C SER A 284 4.32 -18.45 -12.83
N ASP A 285 4.94 -19.31 -13.63
CA ASP A 285 6.13 -20.08 -13.23
C ASP A 285 7.37 -19.19 -13.25
N ILE A 286 7.44 -18.28 -14.24
CA ILE A 286 8.48 -17.25 -14.34
C ILE A 286 8.42 -16.30 -13.13
N LEU A 287 7.23 -15.78 -12.81
CA LEU A 287 7.01 -14.92 -11.64
C LEU A 287 7.48 -15.61 -10.36
N SER A 288 7.02 -16.84 -10.13
CA SER A 288 7.39 -17.62 -8.94
C SER A 288 8.91 -17.82 -8.84
N SER A 289 9.57 -18.07 -9.97
CA SER A 289 11.02 -18.27 -10.06
C SER A 289 11.80 -16.97 -9.78
N TRP A 290 11.40 -15.86 -10.39
CA TRP A 290 12.00 -14.54 -10.13
C TRP A 290 11.91 -14.16 -8.66
N ILE A 291 10.74 -14.32 -8.03
CA ILE A 291 10.56 -14.02 -6.61
C ILE A 291 11.39 -14.96 -5.72
N LEU A 292 11.47 -16.25 -6.06
CA LEU A 292 12.27 -17.20 -5.29
C LEU A 292 13.76 -16.84 -5.31
N ILE A 293 14.31 -16.58 -6.50
CA ILE A 293 15.73 -16.21 -6.66
C ILE A 293 16.02 -14.88 -5.98
N SER A 294 15.14 -13.89 -6.14
CA SER A 294 15.23 -12.60 -5.46
C SER A 294 15.37 -12.77 -3.94
N LYS A 295 14.51 -13.61 -3.34
CA LYS A 295 14.55 -13.91 -1.90
C LYS A 295 15.83 -14.64 -1.50
N LYS A 296 16.26 -15.66 -2.26
CA LYS A 296 17.51 -16.39 -2.00
C LYS A 296 18.69 -15.41 -1.94
N LEU A 297 18.82 -14.52 -2.91
CA LEU A 297 19.86 -13.49 -2.95
C LEU A 297 19.78 -12.55 -1.75
N ARG A 298 18.58 -12.10 -1.39
CA ARG A 298 18.35 -11.23 -0.24
C ARG A 298 18.80 -11.84 1.08
N GLU A 299 18.63 -13.16 1.29
CA GLU A 299 19.03 -13.85 2.53
C GLU A 299 20.50 -13.63 2.90
N HIS A 300 21.36 -13.37 1.90
CA HIS A 300 22.78 -13.13 2.11
C HIS A 300 23.10 -11.77 2.77
N PHE A 301 22.17 -10.81 2.73
CA PHE A 301 22.32 -9.45 3.25
C PHE A 301 21.64 -9.22 4.60
N LYS A 302 21.21 -10.30 5.29
CA LYS A 302 20.52 -10.21 6.60
C LYS A 302 21.45 -9.93 7.79
N LYS A 303 22.76 -9.80 7.60
CA LYS A 303 23.71 -9.49 8.69
C LYS A 303 23.79 -7.96 8.84
N THR A 304 22.99 -7.42 9.76
CA THR A 304 22.73 -5.99 9.95
C THR A 304 23.85 -5.25 10.71
N ASP A 305 25.04 -5.17 10.11
CA ASP A 305 26.14 -4.36 10.65
C ASP A 305 26.36 -3.06 9.84
N SER A 306 25.61 -2.86 8.74
CA SER A 306 25.74 -1.72 7.85
C SER A 306 24.41 -1.06 7.50
N LEU A 307 24.40 0.28 7.48
CA LEU A 307 23.27 1.09 7.02
C LEU A 307 22.88 0.76 5.57
N LEU A 308 23.85 0.34 4.78
CA LEU A 308 23.65 -0.10 3.41
C LEU A 308 22.71 -1.31 3.33
N ASP A 309 22.94 -2.32 4.15
CA ASP A 309 22.15 -3.55 4.14
C ASP A 309 20.71 -3.28 4.57
N ILE A 310 20.51 -2.42 5.58
CA ILE A 310 19.17 -2.13 6.05
C ILE A 310 18.37 -1.29 5.05
N THR A 311 18.99 -0.29 4.42
CA THR A 311 18.34 0.48 3.34
C THR A 311 18.03 -0.41 2.14
N TYR A 312 18.94 -1.29 1.75
CA TYR A 312 18.67 -2.30 0.71
C TYR A 312 17.47 -3.17 1.06
N LEU A 313 17.36 -3.67 2.30
CA LEU A 313 16.23 -4.49 2.74
C LEU A 313 14.90 -3.71 2.71
N MET A 314 14.91 -2.41 3.02
CA MET A 314 13.73 -1.55 2.92
C MET A 314 13.29 -1.37 1.46
N VAL A 315 14.22 -1.00 0.57
CA VAL A 315 13.95 -0.86 -0.88
C VAL A 315 13.43 -2.17 -1.45
N TRP A 316 14.09 -3.29 -1.13
CA TRP A 316 13.67 -4.61 -1.56
C TRP A 316 12.25 -4.95 -1.10
N TYR A 317 11.91 -4.60 0.15
CA TYR A 317 10.56 -4.80 0.67
C TYR A 317 9.54 -3.94 -0.08
N PHE A 318 9.86 -2.70 -0.41
CA PHE A 318 8.93 -1.85 -1.14
C PHE A 318 8.66 -2.35 -2.56
N GLU A 319 9.67 -2.92 -3.21
CA GLU A 319 9.51 -3.53 -4.53
C GLU A 319 8.67 -4.81 -4.48
N ILE A 320 8.93 -5.70 -3.51
CA ILE A 320 8.13 -6.93 -3.36
C ILE A 320 6.69 -6.63 -2.90
N ASP A 321 6.47 -5.57 -2.12
CA ASP A 321 5.14 -5.12 -1.67
C ASP A 321 4.22 -4.82 -2.86
N ASN A 322 4.73 -4.15 -3.90
CA ASN A 322 3.97 -3.87 -5.13
C ASN A 322 3.51 -5.16 -5.83
N TYR A 323 4.39 -6.16 -5.93
CA TYR A 323 4.06 -7.47 -6.49
C TYR A 323 3.00 -8.18 -5.63
N TYR A 324 3.21 -8.26 -4.31
CA TYR A 324 2.26 -8.94 -3.42
C TYR A 324 0.90 -8.28 -3.38
N HIS A 325 0.86 -6.96 -3.43
CA HIS A 325 -0.39 -6.21 -3.51
C HIS A 325 -1.14 -6.55 -4.80
N SER A 326 -0.47 -6.49 -5.95
CA SER A 326 -1.05 -6.77 -7.27
C SER A 326 -1.56 -8.21 -7.45
N GLU A 327 -0.97 -9.17 -6.72
CA GLU A 327 -1.37 -10.57 -6.72
C GLU A 327 -2.25 -10.96 -5.52
N GLY A 328 -2.54 -10.04 -4.60
CA GLY A 328 -3.32 -10.25 -3.37
C GLY A 328 -2.70 -11.24 -2.36
N MET A 329 -1.37 -11.26 -2.27
CA MET A 329 -0.59 -12.13 -1.39
C MET A 329 -0.34 -11.48 -0.01
N LEU A 330 -1.42 -11.19 0.73
CA LEU A 330 -1.36 -10.41 1.96
C LEU A 330 -0.60 -11.09 3.11
N ASN A 331 -0.67 -12.43 3.19
CA ASN A 331 0.02 -13.17 4.25
C ASN A 331 1.54 -13.11 4.06
N GLU A 332 1.99 -13.31 2.83
CA GLU A 332 3.38 -13.20 2.43
C GLU A 332 3.87 -11.77 2.64
N ASN A 333 3.07 -10.77 2.27
CA ASN A 333 3.39 -9.37 2.52
C ASN A 333 3.54 -9.07 4.02
N HIS A 334 2.58 -9.48 4.85
CA HIS A 334 2.65 -9.28 6.31
C HIS A 334 3.86 -9.98 6.94
N TYR A 335 4.20 -11.18 6.46
CA TYR A 335 5.38 -11.90 6.90
C TYR A 335 6.66 -11.13 6.57
N GLU A 336 6.82 -10.67 5.32
CA GLU A 336 8.01 -9.93 4.90
C GLU A 336 8.11 -8.55 5.57
N TYR A 337 6.99 -7.88 5.80
CA TYR A 337 6.94 -6.63 6.58
C TYR A 337 7.47 -6.82 8.00
N ASN A 338 7.01 -7.86 8.72
CA ASN A 338 7.52 -8.13 10.06
C ASN A 338 8.97 -8.63 10.05
N ASN A 339 9.39 -9.35 9.01
CA ASN A 339 10.80 -9.73 8.83
C ASN A 339 11.68 -8.47 8.67
N LEU A 340 11.26 -7.49 7.86
CA LEU A 340 11.92 -6.19 7.75
C LEU A 340 12.03 -5.48 9.12
N LEU A 341 10.90 -5.33 9.82
CA LEU A 341 10.88 -4.70 11.15
C LEU A 341 11.79 -5.41 12.16
N SER A 342 11.86 -6.75 12.08
CA SER A 342 12.78 -7.51 12.93
C SER A 342 14.24 -7.21 12.61
N ASN A 343 14.61 -7.06 11.34
CA ASN A 343 15.98 -6.71 10.95
C ASN A 343 16.33 -5.27 11.37
N LEU A 344 15.40 -4.32 11.22
CA LEU A 344 15.55 -2.94 11.68
C LEU A 344 15.90 -2.87 13.18
N LEU A 345 15.21 -3.67 14.01
CA LEU A 345 15.47 -3.73 15.45
C LEU A 345 16.88 -4.24 15.83
N PHE A 346 17.55 -4.98 14.95
CA PHE A 346 18.92 -5.46 15.20
C PHE A 346 20.00 -4.45 14.81
N ASP A 347 19.67 -3.44 14.00
CA ASP A 347 20.61 -2.39 13.59
C ASP A 347 20.58 -1.21 14.57
N ARG A 348 21.56 -1.15 15.47
CA ARG A 348 21.64 -0.08 16.47
C ARG A 348 21.77 1.31 15.85
N LYS A 349 22.58 1.45 14.78
CA LYS A 349 22.82 2.74 14.15
C LYS A 349 21.55 3.27 13.51
N TYR A 350 20.81 2.41 12.80
CA TYR A 350 19.53 2.80 12.22
C TYR A 350 18.52 3.20 13.31
N MET A 351 18.42 2.40 14.38
CA MET A 351 17.52 2.69 15.49
C MET A 351 17.84 4.01 16.19
N GLU A 352 19.11 4.37 16.37
CA GLU A 352 19.52 5.66 16.92
C GLU A 352 18.96 6.84 16.11
N HIS A 353 18.97 6.74 14.78
CA HIS A 353 18.44 7.77 13.88
C HIS A 353 16.91 7.91 13.98
N ILE A 354 16.17 6.80 14.11
CA ILE A 354 14.70 6.85 14.10
C ILE A 354 14.04 7.01 15.47
N ILE A 355 14.80 6.93 16.58
CA ILE A 355 14.30 7.11 17.95
C ILE A 355 14.52 8.55 18.46
N SER A 356 15.49 9.30 17.92
CA SER A 356 15.85 10.61 18.47
C SER A 356 14.69 11.61 18.41
N THR A 357 14.19 12.01 19.58
CA THR A 357 13.04 12.90 19.76
C THR A 357 13.39 14.39 19.71
N ASP A 358 14.66 14.76 19.89
CA ASP A 358 15.14 16.15 19.92
C ASP A 358 16.10 16.44 18.75
N LEU A 359 15.59 16.31 17.53
CA LEU A 359 16.37 16.63 16.33
C LEU A 359 16.29 18.13 16.04
N ASP A 360 17.34 18.84 16.42
CA ASP A 360 17.62 20.16 15.87
C ASP A 360 18.32 20.00 14.51
N PHE A 361 17.52 20.01 13.45
CA PHE A 361 18.00 19.90 12.07
C PHE A 361 19.05 20.95 11.70
N SER A 362 19.03 22.11 12.37
CA SER A 362 19.96 23.21 12.10
C SER A 362 21.40 22.93 12.56
N THR A 363 21.60 21.87 13.35
CA THR A 363 22.92 21.47 13.88
C THR A 363 23.59 20.35 13.10
N LEU A 364 22.92 19.80 12.08
CA LEU A 364 23.47 18.76 11.21
C LEU A 364 24.36 19.41 10.15
N GLY A 365 25.60 18.93 9.97
CA GLY A 365 26.40 19.28 8.80
C GLY A 365 25.79 18.69 7.52
N GLU A 366 26.04 19.31 6.36
CA GLU A 366 25.38 19.00 5.08
C GLU A 366 25.34 17.50 4.74
N GLU A 367 26.48 16.79 4.84
CA GLU A 367 26.55 15.35 4.53
C GLU A 367 25.68 14.49 5.47
N ARG A 368 25.72 14.79 6.78
CA ARG A 368 24.90 14.06 7.77
C ARG A 368 23.42 14.38 7.61
N GLU A 369 23.09 15.61 7.21
CA GLU A 369 21.73 16.01 6.95
C GLU A 369 21.14 15.22 5.77
N THR A 370 21.90 15.04 4.68
CA THR A 370 21.49 14.25 3.52
C THR A 370 21.29 12.77 3.86
N GLU A 371 22.27 12.13 4.51
CA GLU A 371 22.15 10.72 4.96
C GLU A 371 20.91 10.54 5.83
N PHE A 372 20.70 11.47 6.77
CA PHE A 372 19.58 11.41 7.69
C PHE A 372 18.22 11.62 7.03
N ARG A 373 18.10 12.58 6.10
CA ARG A 373 16.88 12.77 5.29
C ARG A 373 16.48 11.49 4.56
N VAL A 374 17.46 10.80 4.01
CA VAL A 374 17.21 9.57 3.25
C VAL A 374 16.75 8.44 4.18
N ILE A 375 17.41 8.22 5.31
CA ILE A 375 16.97 7.25 6.33
C ILE A 375 15.52 7.51 6.75
N LEU A 376 15.19 8.77 7.04
CA LEU A 376 13.85 9.17 7.45
C LEU A 376 12.82 8.95 6.34
N SER A 377 13.15 9.22 5.07
CA SER A 377 12.20 9.01 3.97
C SER A 377 11.78 7.54 3.85
N TYR A 378 12.72 6.60 3.98
CA TYR A 378 12.42 5.17 4.04
C TYR A 378 11.60 4.81 5.28
N TRP A 379 11.95 5.37 6.46
CA TRP A 379 11.23 5.08 7.70
C TRP A 379 9.77 5.57 7.68
N LEU A 380 9.54 6.80 7.22
CA LEU A 380 8.20 7.38 7.12
C LEU A 380 7.31 6.55 6.19
N ARG A 381 7.87 6.00 5.11
CA ARG A 381 7.15 5.07 4.25
C ARG A 381 6.75 3.79 4.95
N VAL A 382 7.65 3.19 5.75
CA VAL A 382 7.32 2.01 6.58
C VAL A 382 6.15 2.31 7.53
N ARG A 383 6.10 3.52 8.12
CA ARG A 383 4.99 3.98 8.98
C ARG A 383 3.67 4.10 8.21
N VAL A 384 3.71 4.53 6.96
CA VAL A 384 2.52 4.73 6.11
C VAL A 384 1.96 3.39 5.61
N ILE A 385 2.82 2.41 5.28
CA ILE A 385 2.39 1.09 4.82
C ILE A 385 1.48 0.40 5.85
N GLU A 386 1.82 0.45 7.14
CA GLU A 386 0.96 -0.12 8.19
C GLU A 386 -0.42 0.55 8.26
N LEU A 387 -0.47 1.87 8.08
CA LEU A 387 -1.73 2.60 8.07
C LEU A 387 -2.58 2.30 6.82
N ASN A 388 -1.94 2.02 5.69
CA ASN A 388 -2.65 1.77 4.43
C ASN A 388 -3.17 0.34 4.27
N VAL A 389 -2.49 -0.64 4.87
CA VAL A 389 -2.83 -2.08 4.77
C VAL A 389 -3.61 -2.52 6.02
N LEU A 390 -4.94 -2.56 5.94
CA LEU A 390 -5.81 -2.94 7.08
C LEU A 390 -5.49 -4.31 7.67
N TYR A 391 -5.03 -5.25 6.84
CA TYR A 391 -4.62 -6.57 7.33
C TYR A 391 -3.51 -6.48 8.39
N PHE A 392 -2.57 -5.54 8.24
CA PHE A 392 -1.46 -5.37 9.18
C PHE A 392 -1.96 -4.81 10.50
N GLN A 393 -2.90 -3.87 10.45
CA GLN A 393 -3.56 -3.32 11.63
C GLN A 393 -4.34 -4.39 12.40
N TYR A 394 -5.03 -5.28 11.68
CA TYR A 394 -5.83 -6.35 12.27
C TYR A 394 -4.96 -7.46 12.88
N LYS A 395 -3.96 -7.97 12.14
CA LYS A 395 -3.06 -9.02 12.64
C LYS A 395 -2.08 -8.55 13.71
N SER A 396 -1.99 -7.23 13.91
CA SER A 396 -0.91 -6.57 14.62
C SER A 396 0.44 -6.76 13.91
N SER A 397 1.29 -5.76 14.02
CA SER A 397 2.65 -5.79 13.50
C SER A 397 3.66 -5.67 14.65
N LEU A 398 4.94 -5.91 14.37
CA LEU A 398 6.02 -5.59 15.30
C LEU A 398 6.09 -4.09 15.63
N LEU A 399 5.63 -3.21 14.73
CA LEU A 399 5.64 -1.76 14.93
C LEU A 399 4.71 -1.35 16.09
N ARG A 400 3.51 -1.93 16.16
CA ARG A 400 2.55 -1.69 17.25
C ARG A 400 2.87 -2.43 18.54
N SER A 401 3.43 -3.64 18.43
CA SER A 401 3.67 -4.52 19.58
C SER A 401 5.02 -4.29 20.28
N ASN A 402 5.98 -3.64 19.61
CA ASN A 402 7.29 -3.32 20.17
C ASN A 402 7.35 -1.87 20.66
N HIS A 403 7.70 -1.66 21.93
CA HIS A 403 7.74 -0.33 22.55
C HIS A 403 8.75 0.64 21.90
N ILE A 404 9.85 0.11 21.35
CA ILE A 404 10.88 0.93 20.70
C ILE A 404 10.36 1.48 19.38
N LEU A 405 9.85 0.62 18.51
CA LEU A 405 9.26 1.03 17.22
C LEU A 405 7.96 1.81 17.40
N LYS A 406 7.22 1.59 18.48
CA LYS A 406 6.02 2.36 18.79
C LYS A 406 6.35 3.84 18.98
N ASN A 407 7.47 4.14 19.63
CA ASN A 407 7.89 5.49 20.01
C ASN A 407 8.90 6.13 19.04
N SER A 408 9.22 5.47 17.94
CA SER A 408 10.05 6.05 16.87
C SER A 408 9.35 7.23 16.19
N ILE A 409 10.12 8.01 15.42
CA ILE A 409 9.66 9.12 14.60
C ILE A 409 8.42 8.75 13.77
N VAL A 410 7.50 9.70 13.68
CA VAL A 410 6.26 9.62 12.90
C VAL A 410 6.19 10.76 11.87
N PRO A 411 5.35 10.63 10.83
CA PRO A 411 5.02 11.76 9.97
C PRO A 411 4.43 12.93 10.78
N ASP A 412 5.14 14.06 10.83
CA ASP A 412 4.65 15.35 11.34
C ASP A 412 5.02 16.50 10.38
N ASP A 413 4.54 17.72 10.65
CA ASP A 413 4.81 18.89 9.80
C ASP A 413 6.30 19.22 9.66
N LYS A 414 7.05 19.10 10.74
CA LYS A 414 8.48 19.42 10.78
C LYS A 414 9.25 18.34 10.00
N MET A 415 8.93 17.07 10.21
CA MET A 415 9.54 15.92 9.55
C MET A 415 9.23 15.91 8.05
N LEU A 416 7.97 16.09 7.65
CA LEU A 416 7.60 16.08 6.23
C LEU A 416 8.23 17.26 5.48
N LYS A 417 8.27 18.45 6.09
CA LYS A 417 8.98 19.60 5.51
C LYS A 417 10.50 19.38 5.44
N PHE A 418 11.10 18.72 6.42
CA PHE A 418 12.53 18.43 6.43
C PHE A 418 12.93 17.41 5.36
N VAL A 419 12.15 16.33 5.21
CA VAL A 419 12.44 15.24 4.28
C VAL A 419 12.10 15.63 2.84
N TYR A 420 11.01 16.38 2.63
CA TYR A 420 10.48 16.65 1.28
C TYR A 420 10.55 18.13 0.86
N GLY A 421 10.79 19.09 1.78
CA GLY A 421 10.92 20.53 1.51
C GLY A 421 9.67 21.38 1.81
N PHE A 422 9.80 22.71 1.78
CA PHE A 422 8.67 23.68 1.88
C PHE A 422 7.75 23.65 0.64
N GLN A 423 8.25 23.12 -0.48
CA GLN A 423 7.49 22.73 -1.68
C GLN A 423 7.28 21.20 -1.72
N GLY A 424 7.12 20.59 -0.53
CA GLY A 424 7.15 19.14 -0.29
C GLY A 424 6.34 18.35 -1.31
N PHE A 425 7.02 17.40 -1.98
CA PHE A 425 6.53 16.59 -3.11
C PHE A 425 6.13 17.40 -4.35
N GLN A 426 7.06 18.10 -4.97
CA GLN A 426 6.75 18.87 -6.19
C GLN A 426 6.54 18.03 -7.47
N SER A 427 5.98 16.83 -7.37
CA SER A 427 5.66 15.98 -8.53
C SER A 427 4.63 14.88 -8.29
N ASP A 428 4.29 14.52 -7.04
CA ASP A 428 3.21 13.56 -6.76
C ASP A 428 2.29 14.01 -5.60
N ASP A 429 1.24 14.72 -6.01
CA ASP A 429 0.17 15.23 -5.17
C ASP A 429 -0.60 14.13 -4.40
N ILE A 430 -0.65 12.91 -4.96
CA ILE A 430 -1.43 11.81 -4.41
C ILE A 430 -0.73 11.25 -3.17
N MET A 431 0.56 10.99 -3.28
CA MET A 431 1.36 10.49 -2.16
C MET A 431 1.43 11.51 -1.02
N THR A 432 1.54 12.79 -1.35
CA THR A 432 1.44 13.89 -0.36
C THR A 432 0.17 13.79 0.46
N SER A 433 -0.96 13.51 -0.18
CA SER A 433 -2.26 13.39 0.49
C SER A 433 -2.33 12.18 1.42
N ILE A 434 -1.66 11.08 1.07
CA ILE A 434 -1.50 9.89 1.92
C ILE A 434 -0.64 10.23 3.16
N TYR A 435 0.50 10.91 2.98
CA TYR A 435 1.35 11.33 4.11
C TYR A 435 0.64 12.34 5.01
N CYS A 436 -0.13 13.28 4.43
CA CYS A 436 -0.97 14.21 5.20
C CYS A 436 -2.01 13.47 6.05
N THR A 437 -2.66 12.46 5.49
CA THR A 437 -3.61 11.60 6.22
C THR A 437 -2.93 10.86 7.37
N ALA A 438 -1.75 10.27 7.11
CA ALA A 438 -0.94 9.62 8.14
C ALA A 438 -0.50 10.58 9.25
N ARG A 439 -0.06 11.79 8.89
CA ARG A 439 0.27 12.86 9.83
C ARG A 439 -0.91 13.17 10.75
N HIS A 440 -2.10 13.40 10.18
CA HIS A 440 -3.29 13.71 10.98
C HIS A 440 -3.61 12.57 11.94
N TYR A 441 -3.50 11.32 11.50
CA TYR A 441 -3.65 10.15 12.37
C TYR A 441 -2.65 10.17 13.53
N TYR A 442 -1.35 10.26 13.27
CA TYR A 442 -0.33 10.19 14.32
C TYR A 442 -0.39 11.37 15.28
N ASN A 443 -0.66 12.59 14.80
CA ASN A 443 -0.83 13.77 15.66
C ASN A 443 -1.95 13.59 16.68
N GLN A 444 -3.05 12.93 16.30
CA GLN A 444 -4.19 12.74 17.19
C GLN A 444 -4.05 11.52 18.11
N PHE A 445 -3.31 10.48 17.70
CA PHE A 445 -3.26 9.21 18.42
C PHE A 445 -1.94 8.92 19.15
N ASN A 446 -0.87 9.67 18.89
CA ASN A 446 0.38 9.50 19.64
C ASN A 446 0.26 9.96 21.10
N SER A 447 -0.60 10.94 21.38
CA SER A 447 -0.86 11.46 22.73
C SER A 447 -1.95 10.70 23.48
N VAL A 448 -2.76 9.89 22.78
CA VAL A 448 -3.85 9.12 23.37
C VAL A 448 -3.28 7.93 24.12
N THR A 449 -3.32 8.01 25.45
CA THR A 449 -2.80 6.95 26.33
C THR A 449 -3.77 5.77 26.45
N SER A 450 -3.30 4.65 27.02
CA SER A 450 -4.17 3.50 27.36
C SER A 450 -5.26 3.82 28.40
N HIS A 451 -5.23 5.02 28.97
CA HIS A 451 -6.22 5.52 29.95
C HIS A 451 -7.05 6.67 29.39
N ALA A 452 -6.97 6.95 28.08
CA ALA A 452 -7.75 8.00 27.46
C ALA A 452 -9.25 7.75 27.68
N CYS A 453 -9.97 8.79 28.07
CA CYS A 453 -11.41 8.68 28.25
C CYS A 453 -12.11 8.61 26.89
N ILE A 454 -13.33 8.07 26.88
CA ILE A 454 -14.09 7.90 25.63
C ILE A 454 -14.25 9.23 24.85
N ARG A 455 -14.41 10.34 25.58
CA ARG A 455 -14.48 11.70 25.05
C ARG A 455 -13.22 12.09 24.26
N GLU A 456 -12.05 11.85 24.83
CA GLU A 456 -10.76 12.15 24.17
C GLU A 456 -10.63 11.34 22.89
N VAL A 457 -10.97 10.05 22.93
CA VAL A 457 -10.87 9.20 21.74
C VAL A 457 -11.86 9.63 20.65
N VAL A 458 -13.10 10.01 21.04
CA VAL A 458 -14.09 10.56 20.11
C VAL A 458 -13.62 11.85 19.45
N SER A 459 -13.13 12.80 20.26
CA SER A 459 -12.57 14.05 19.75
C SER A 459 -11.38 13.81 18.82
N SER A 460 -10.44 12.94 19.22
CA SER A 460 -9.23 12.63 18.45
C SER A 460 -9.55 12.04 17.09
N TYR A 461 -10.39 11.00 16.98
CA TYR A 461 -10.68 10.47 15.63
C TYR A 461 -11.42 11.51 14.80
N LEU A 462 -12.46 12.19 15.32
CA LEU A 462 -13.20 13.20 14.55
C LEU A 462 -12.28 14.31 14.03
N LYS A 463 -11.27 14.71 14.81
CA LYS A 463 -10.24 15.66 14.38
C LYS A 463 -9.42 15.10 13.22
N VAL A 464 -9.08 13.81 13.20
CA VAL A 464 -8.48 13.18 12.01
C VAL A 464 -9.40 13.33 10.79
N TYR A 465 -10.69 13.02 10.94
CA TYR A 465 -11.65 13.12 9.83
C TYR A 465 -11.76 14.57 9.28
N GLY A 466 -11.97 15.54 10.16
CA GLY A 466 -12.09 16.95 9.78
C GLY A 466 -10.81 17.51 9.16
N ASN A 467 -9.65 17.21 9.74
CA ASN A 467 -8.38 17.66 9.20
C ASN A 467 -8.09 17.08 7.81
N SER A 468 -8.32 15.77 7.62
CA SER A 468 -8.20 15.13 6.30
C SER A 468 -9.11 15.78 5.26
N HIS A 469 -10.36 16.08 5.61
CA HIS A 469 -11.29 16.75 4.69
C HIS A 469 -10.84 18.16 4.29
N SER A 470 -10.31 18.93 5.25
CA SER A 470 -9.89 20.31 5.03
C SER A 470 -8.76 20.46 4.01
N VAL A 471 -7.98 19.40 3.76
CA VAL A 471 -6.90 19.39 2.77
C VAL A 471 -7.44 19.58 1.36
N THR A 472 -8.51 18.88 1.00
CA THR A 472 -9.17 19.01 -0.33
C THR A 472 -10.29 20.03 -0.37
N GLY A 473 -10.89 20.39 0.78
CA GLY A 473 -12.06 21.26 0.82
C GLY A 473 -11.85 22.58 0.08
N LYS A 474 -10.71 23.25 0.32
CA LYS A 474 -10.39 24.52 -0.33
C LYS A 474 -10.20 24.41 -1.85
N GLU A 475 -9.51 23.36 -2.31
CA GLU A 475 -9.31 23.09 -3.74
C GLU A 475 -10.68 22.87 -4.42
N ILE A 476 -11.54 22.08 -3.80
CA ILE A 476 -12.88 21.78 -4.32
C ILE A 476 -13.78 23.02 -4.31
N ASP A 477 -13.77 23.83 -3.24
CA ASP A 477 -14.55 25.06 -3.17
C ASP A 477 -14.16 26.05 -4.27
N GLN A 478 -12.86 26.21 -4.52
CA GLN A 478 -12.34 27.06 -5.60
C GLN A 478 -12.74 26.51 -6.98
N TYR A 479 -12.75 25.20 -7.13
CA TYR A 479 -13.19 24.53 -8.35
C TYR A 479 -14.70 24.71 -8.58
N GLU A 480 -15.54 24.48 -7.57
CA GLU A 480 -16.98 24.74 -7.63
C GLU A 480 -17.30 26.22 -7.94
N LEU A 481 -16.53 27.15 -7.38
CA LEU A 481 -16.65 28.58 -7.71
C LEU A 481 -16.32 28.84 -9.19
N SER A 482 -15.31 28.15 -9.74
CA SER A 482 -14.94 28.28 -11.16
C SER A 482 -16.03 27.75 -12.08
N ILE A 483 -16.68 26.65 -11.72
CA ILE A 483 -17.86 26.10 -12.41
C ILE A 483 -19.01 27.11 -12.39
N LYS A 484 -19.33 27.66 -11.21
CA LYS A 484 -20.41 28.67 -11.06
C LYS A 484 -20.15 29.93 -11.89
N ASN A 485 -18.88 30.26 -12.13
CA ASN A 485 -18.47 31.39 -12.96
C ASN A 485 -18.36 31.05 -14.46
N ASN A 486 -18.84 29.87 -14.90
CA ASN A 486 -18.80 29.39 -16.29
C ASN A 486 -17.39 29.43 -16.92
N ARG A 487 -16.33 29.21 -16.12
CA ARG A 487 -14.98 29.08 -16.65
C ARG A 487 -14.83 27.72 -17.36
N PRO A 488 -14.15 27.66 -18.51
CA PRO A 488 -13.90 26.39 -19.18
C PRO A 488 -13.08 25.48 -18.27
N ILE A 489 -13.55 24.25 -18.11
CA ILE A 489 -12.93 23.26 -17.24
C ILE A 489 -11.94 22.48 -18.05
N LYS A 490 -10.68 22.46 -17.62
CA LYS A 490 -9.66 21.65 -18.26
C LYS A 490 -9.49 20.33 -17.52
N ILE A 491 -9.63 19.23 -18.24
CA ILE A 491 -9.33 17.90 -17.73
C ILE A 491 -7.82 17.68 -17.89
N ASP A 492 -7.08 17.85 -16.80
CA ASP A 492 -5.65 17.62 -16.72
C ASP A 492 -5.24 17.01 -15.37
N TYR A 493 -3.93 16.91 -15.13
CA TYR A 493 -3.37 16.31 -13.93
C TYR A 493 -3.90 16.94 -12.64
N GLU A 494 -4.03 18.27 -12.57
CA GLU A 494 -4.44 18.97 -11.35
C GLU A 494 -5.89 18.64 -10.99
N THR A 495 -6.80 18.75 -11.96
CA THR A 495 -8.23 18.44 -11.77
C THR A 495 -8.44 16.98 -11.40
N THR A 496 -7.76 16.06 -12.09
CA THR A 496 -7.88 14.61 -11.83
C THR A 496 -7.17 14.19 -10.53
N SER A 497 -6.10 14.87 -10.14
CA SER A 497 -5.43 14.71 -8.85
C SER A 497 -6.36 15.08 -7.70
N MET A 498 -6.99 16.26 -7.75
CA MET A 498 -7.98 16.70 -6.76
C MET A 498 -9.10 15.68 -6.56
N TYR A 499 -9.59 15.06 -7.64
CA TYR A 499 -10.56 13.97 -7.58
C TYR A 499 -10.03 12.77 -6.77
N PHE A 500 -8.84 12.27 -7.08
CA PHE A 500 -8.25 11.14 -6.35
C PHE A 500 -7.94 11.46 -4.88
N LYS A 501 -7.49 12.68 -4.57
CA LYS A 501 -7.31 13.14 -3.18
C LYS A 501 -8.61 13.01 -2.39
N SER A 502 -9.73 13.43 -2.97
CA SER A 502 -11.06 13.29 -2.36
C SER A 502 -11.42 11.82 -2.09
N GLN A 503 -11.17 10.93 -3.07
CA GLN A 503 -11.41 9.48 -2.89
C GLN A 503 -10.53 8.87 -1.78
N ILE A 504 -9.26 9.28 -1.68
CA ILE A 504 -8.33 8.82 -0.63
C ILE A 504 -8.86 9.18 0.76
N PHE A 505 -9.36 10.41 0.95
CA PHE A 505 -9.90 10.83 2.23
C PHE A 505 -11.20 10.10 2.59
N ILE A 506 -12.12 9.95 1.63
CA ILE A 506 -13.35 9.15 1.82
C ILE A 506 -13.00 7.70 2.20
N LEU A 507 -12.02 7.10 1.54
CA LEU A 507 -11.60 5.73 1.86
C LEU A 507 -10.88 5.62 3.19
N SER A 508 -10.14 6.65 3.59
CA SER A 508 -9.53 6.70 4.92
C SER A 508 -10.61 6.68 6.01
N PHE A 509 -11.76 7.32 5.74
CA PHE A 509 -12.92 7.29 6.63
C PHE A 509 -13.49 5.88 6.80
N VAL A 510 -13.56 5.12 5.71
CA VAL A 510 -14.00 3.72 5.66
C VAL A 510 -12.96 2.78 6.29
N LYS A 511 -11.66 3.02 6.08
CA LYS A 511 -10.59 2.17 6.63
C LYS A 511 -10.52 2.25 8.15
N TRP A 512 -10.71 3.42 8.75
CA TRP A 512 -10.65 3.63 10.20
C TRP A 512 -11.97 3.42 10.93
N LEU A 513 -12.89 2.69 10.29
CA LEU A 513 -14.08 2.15 10.91
C LEU A 513 -13.79 1.24 12.13
N THR A 514 -12.54 0.83 12.37
CA THR A 514 -12.16 0.16 13.64
C THR A 514 -12.49 0.98 14.90
N PHE A 515 -12.64 2.31 14.82
CA PHE A 515 -13.12 3.15 15.92
C PHE A 515 -14.64 3.03 16.22
N LEU A 516 -15.41 2.29 15.41
CA LEU A 516 -16.87 2.13 15.51
C LEU A 516 -17.39 1.45 16.80
N LYS A 517 -16.55 0.79 17.59
CA LYS A 517 -17.00 0.22 18.88
C LYS A 517 -17.36 1.30 19.88
N ILE A 518 -16.73 2.46 19.75
CA ILE A 518 -16.81 3.58 20.69
C ILE A 518 -18.13 4.36 20.55
N GLU A 519 -18.71 4.38 19.34
CA GLU A 519 -19.88 5.21 19.03
C GLU A 519 -21.25 4.55 19.29
N GLN A 520 -21.32 3.31 19.79
CA GLN A 520 -22.61 2.62 19.98
C GLN A 520 -23.58 3.36 20.91
N GLY A 521 -23.07 4.12 21.89
CA GLY A 521 -23.88 4.91 22.82
C GLY A 521 -24.31 6.30 22.31
N TYR A 522 -23.76 6.77 21.18
CA TYR A 522 -23.87 8.18 20.74
C TYR A 522 -24.34 8.30 19.29
N PHE A 523 -25.16 7.34 18.84
CA PHE A 523 -25.56 7.17 17.44
C PHE A 523 -26.97 7.74 17.16
N PRO A 524 -27.20 8.42 16.01
CA PRO A 524 -26.26 8.71 14.93
C PRO A 524 -25.19 9.75 15.33
N SER A 525 -23.95 9.49 14.95
CA SER A 525 -22.80 10.32 15.31
C SER A 525 -22.52 11.40 14.26
N LEU A 526 -21.76 12.43 14.63
CA LEU A 526 -21.24 13.44 13.69
C LEU A 526 -20.49 12.79 12.52
N ARG A 527 -19.68 11.76 12.81
CA ARG A 527 -18.98 10.97 11.79
C ARG A 527 -19.96 10.28 10.86
N PHE A 528 -21.04 9.72 11.40
CA PHE A 528 -22.02 9.02 10.59
C PHE A 528 -22.69 9.95 9.57
N VAL A 529 -23.05 11.17 9.95
CA VAL A 529 -23.61 12.17 9.02
C VAL A 529 -22.62 12.49 7.90
N SER A 530 -21.36 12.71 8.24
CA SER A 530 -20.28 12.92 7.26
C SER A 530 -20.14 11.72 6.32
N TYR A 531 -20.12 10.51 6.87
CA TYR A 531 -20.05 9.27 6.10
C TYR A 531 -21.22 9.09 5.12
N LEU A 532 -22.47 9.26 5.58
CA LEU A 532 -23.66 9.07 4.76
C LEU A 532 -23.70 10.06 3.59
N THR A 533 -23.43 11.34 3.88
CA THR A 533 -23.39 12.39 2.86
C THR A 533 -22.21 12.21 1.90
N SER A 534 -21.04 11.75 2.38
CA SER A 534 -19.91 11.37 1.52
C SER A 534 -20.25 10.21 0.57
N MET A 535 -20.98 9.19 1.04
CA MET A 535 -21.43 8.08 0.17
C MET A 535 -22.43 8.55 -0.87
N SER A 536 -23.28 9.52 -0.54
CA SER A 536 -24.19 10.14 -1.51
C SER A 536 -23.45 10.99 -2.56
N ALA A 537 -22.31 11.59 -2.20
CA ALA A 537 -21.55 12.49 -3.05
C ALA A 537 -20.44 11.81 -3.87
N SER A 538 -20.04 10.56 -3.52
CA SER A 538 -18.79 9.94 -3.95
C SER A 538 -18.56 9.86 -5.47
N LEU A 539 -19.63 9.72 -6.26
CA LEU A 539 -19.57 9.64 -7.73
C LEU A 539 -19.84 10.95 -8.45
N ASN A 540 -20.32 11.99 -7.76
CA ASN A 540 -20.73 13.23 -8.42
C ASN A 540 -19.58 13.87 -9.18
N HIS A 541 -18.41 13.94 -8.55
CA HIS A 541 -17.24 14.55 -9.17
C HIS A 541 -16.77 13.74 -10.38
N TYR A 542 -16.79 12.40 -10.31
CA TYR A 542 -16.47 11.55 -11.47
C TYR A 542 -17.44 11.80 -12.63
N ILE A 543 -18.75 11.71 -12.35
CA ILE A 543 -19.80 11.84 -13.38
C ILE A 543 -19.70 13.21 -14.05
N PHE A 544 -19.44 14.24 -13.26
CA PHE A 544 -19.21 15.58 -13.76
C PHE A 544 -18.01 15.64 -14.72
N LEU A 545 -16.82 15.21 -14.27
CA LEU A 545 -15.60 15.23 -15.08
C LEU A 545 -15.74 14.40 -16.36
N ASP A 546 -16.37 13.22 -16.27
CA ASP A 546 -16.62 12.35 -17.42
C ASP A 546 -17.57 12.99 -18.43
N ASN A 547 -18.63 13.66 -17.98
CA ASN A 547 -19.56 14.35 -18.86
C ASN A 547 -18.91 15.56 -19.54
N GLU A 548 -18.10 16.33 -18.81
CA GLU A 548 -17.33 17.46 -19.37
C GLU A 548 -16.34 16.98 -20.44
N LEU A 549 -15.57 15.92 -20.15
CA LEU A 549 -14.65 15.33 -21.12
C LEU A 549 -15.38 14.83 -22.36
N HIS A 550 -16.49 14.11 -22.16
CA HIS A 550 -17.30 13.59 -23.26
C HIS A 550 -17.84 14.71 -24.16
N GLN A 551 -18.22 15.86 -23.60
CA GLN A 551 -18.62 17.03 -24.38
C GLN A 551 -17.44 17.64 -25.13
N GLN A 552 -16.29 17.84 -24.46
CA GLN A 552 -15.08 18.42 -25.05
C GLN A 552 -14.51 17.57 -26.19
N SER A 553 -14.61 16.25 -26.08
CA SER A 553 -14.09 15.30 -27.06
C SER A 553 -15.12 14.91 -28.14
N GLN A 554 -16.34 15.44 -28.11
CA GLN A 554 -17.45 15.04 -28.99
C GLN A 554 -17.81 13.54 -28.89
N GLY A 555 -17.64 12.98 -27.69
CA GLY A 555 -18.04 11.63 -27.34
C GLY A 555 -17.04 10.52 -27.66
N THR A 556 -15.83 10.88 -28.04
CA THR A 556 -14.75 9.93 -28.40
C THR A 556 -13.98 9.39 -27.20
N GLU A 557 -13.96 10.10 -26.08
CA GLU A 557 -13.16 9.79 -24.90
C GLU A 557 -14.05 9.65 -23.66
N SER A 558 -13.57 8.87 -22.69
CA SER A 558 -14.13 8.80 -21.35
C SER A 558 -13.07 9.04 -20.30
N LEU A 559 -13.48 9.33 -19.07
CA LEU A 559 -12.52 9.67 -18.02
C LEU A 559 -11.59 8.49 -17.75
N ILE A 560 -12.10 7.25 -17.73
CA ILE A 560 -11.27 6.05 -17.55
C ILE A 560 -10.23 5.86 -18.65
N SER A 561 -10.55 6.19 -19.91
CA SER A 561 -9.58 6.03 -20.99
C SER A 561 -8.45 7.06 -20.91
N VAL A 562 -8.71 8.24 -20.36
CA VAL A 562 -7.74 9.35 -20.29
C VAL A 562 -6.97 9.37 -18.97
N LEU A 563 -7.51 8.88 -17.84
CA LEU A 563 -6.81 8.87 -16.54
C LEU A 563 -5.38 8.28 -16.59
N PRO A 564 -5.11 7.16 -17.31
CA PRO A 564 -3.75 6.63 -17.44
C PRO A 564 -2.76 7.52 -18.22
N GLN A 565 -3.24 8.60 -18.85
CA GLN A 565 -2.41 9.63 -19.51
C GLN A 565 -1.92 10.69 -18.51
N PHE A 566 -2.55 10.80 -17.35
CA PHE A 566 -2.17 11.75 -16.29
C PHE A 566 -1.56 11.07 -15.08
N HIS A 567 -2.01 9.85 -14.76
CA HIS A 567 -1.65 9.15 -13.52
C HIS A 567 -1.12 7.75 -13.79
N SER A 568 -0.27 7.26 -12.88
CA SER A 568 -0.03 5.82 -12.76
C SER A 568 -1.36 5.07 -12.46
N TYR A 569 -1.34 3.75 -12.55
CA TYR A 569 -2.52 2.95 -12.21
C TYR A 569 -2.79 2.88 -10.71
N TYR A 570 -1.85 3.30 -9.87
CA TYR A 570 -1.99 3.24 -8.42
C TYR A 570 -3.17 4.08 -7.87
N PRO A 571 -3.35 5.37 -8.26
CA PRO A 571 -4.56 6.14 -7.92
C PRO A 571 -5.88 5.49 -8.32
N LEU A 572 -5.92 4.73 -9.43
CA LEU A 572 -7.13 4.04 -9.88
C LEU A 572 -7.59 2.95 -8.89
N GLU A 573 -6.70 2.41 -8.05
CA GLU A 573 -7.11 1.49 -6.98
C GLU A 573 -8.05 2.16 -5.97
N TYR A 574 -7.80 3.43 -5.64
CA TYR A 574 -8.66 4.19 -4.74
C TYR A 574 -10.03 4.44 -5.37
N LEU A 575 -10.08 4.69 -6.68
CA LEU A 575 -11.36 4.75 -7.38
C LEU A 575 -12.13 3.43 -7.27
N MET A 576 -11.49 2.32 -7.63
CA MET A 576 -12.14 1.01 -7.58
C MET A 576 -12.61 0.65 -6.17
N HIS A 577 -11.79 0.94 -5.16
CA HIS A 577 -12.15 0.70 -3.77
C HIS A 577 -13.36 1.53 -3.36
N ALA A 578 -13.42 2.81 -3.73
CA ALA A 578 -14.57 3.67 -3.43
C ALA A 578 -15.85 3.14 -4.08
N CYS A 579 -15.79 2.72 -5.35
CA CYS A 579 -16.91 2.11 -6.06
C CYS A 579 -17.43 0.85 -5.36
N MET A 580 -16.52 -0.04 -4.96
CA MET A 580 -16.87 -1.28 -4.28
C MET A 580 -17.52 -1.02 -2.91
N VAL A 581 -16.98 -0.09 -2.12
CA VAL A 581 -17.55 0.29 -0.82
C VAL A 581 -18.95 0.88 -1.00
N GLN A 582 -19.13 1.73 -2.01
CA GLN A 582 -20.44 2.31 -2.32
C GLN A 582 -21.44 1.24 -2.80
N GLN A 583 -21.01 0.25 -3.57
CA GLN A 583 -21.87 -0.84 -4.00
C GLN A 583 -22.35 -1.68 -2.80
N ILE A 584 -21.47 -2.03 -1.88
CA ILE A 584 -21.85 -2.71 -0.62
C ILE A 584 -22.81 -1.84 0.19
N PHE A 585 -22.56 -0.53 0.26
CA PHE A 585 -23.46 0.40 0.92
C PHE A 585 -24.86 0.37 0.29
N LEU A 586 -24.96 0.42 -1.04
CA LEU A 586 -26.23 0.36 -1.78
C LEU A 586 -26.95 -0.98 -1.62
N LEU A 587 -26.23 -2.11 -1.71
CA LEU A 587 -26.79 -3.43 -1.45
C LEU A 587 -27.34 -3.54 -0.03
N SER A 588 -26.59 -3.02 0.94
CA SER A 588 -27.02 -3.00 2.34
C SER A 588 -28.25 -2.10 2.52
N LEU A 589 -28.27 -0.91 1.90
CA LEU A 589 -29.39 0.02 1.95
C LEU A 589 -30.66 -0.60 1.34
N LYS A 590 -30.54 -1.31 0.21
CA LYS A 590 -31.66 -1.96 -0.49
C LYS A 590 -32.47 -2.90 0.42
N VAL A 591 -31.81 -3.63 1.32
CA VAL A 591 -32.46 -4.53 2.31
C VAL A 591 -33.45 -3.77 3.19
N PHE A 592 -33.18 -2.49 3.49
CA PHE A 592 -34.00 -1.66 4.37
C PHE A 592 -35.02 -0.78 3.63
N VAL A 593 -35.04 -0.79 2.29
CA VAL A 593 -36.03 -0.04 1.50
C VAL A 593 -37.32 -0.86 1.41
N ASN A 594 -38.42 -0.31 1.94
CA ASN A 594 -39.74 -0.93 1.87
C ASN A 594 -40.49 -0.50 0.58
N ARG A 595 -41.39 -1.37 0.08
CA ARG A 595 -42.36 -1.01 -0.95
C ARG A 595 -43.51 -0.17 -0.41
N GLU A 596 -43.91 -0.39 0.84
CA GLU A 596 -44.98 0.33 1.52
C GLU A 596 -44.41 1.50 2.35
N ASP A 597 -44.64 2.70 1.81
CA ASP A 597 -44.35 4.06 2.30
C ASP A 597 -43.32 4.27 3.45
N ASN A 598 -42.11 4.69 3.07
CA ASN A 598 -41.02 5.10 3.98
C ASN A 598 -41.03 6.61 4.31
N THR A 599 -42.07 7.35 3.91
CA THR A 599 -42.12 8.82 4.00
C THR A 599 -42.21 9.37 5.43
N ASP A 600 -42.63 8.54 6.40
CA ASP A 600 -42.65 8.91 7.83
C ASP A 600 -41.28 8.71 8.52
N ASN A 601 -40.29 8.10 7.86
CA ASN A 601 -38.97 7.93 8.45
C ASN A 601 -38.23 9.28 8.56
N ILE A 602 -37.30 9.39 9.52
CA ILE A 602 -36.47 10.59 9.70
C ILE A 602 -35.66 10.99 8.45
N VAL A 603 -35.32 9.99 7.63
CA VAL A 603 -34.73 10.13 6.30
C VAL A 603 -35.48 9.18 5.38
N ASP A 604 -35.87 9.66 4.20
CA ASP A 604 -36.50 8.83 3.18
C ASP A 604 -35.45 7.92 2.54
N LEU A 605 -35.36 6.68 3.05
CA LEU A 605 -34.42 5.67 2.56
C LEU A 605 -34.66 5.29 1.10
N LYS A 606 -35.91 5.39 0.62
CA LYS A 606 -36.25 5.05 -0.77
C LYS A 606 -35.77 6.14 -1.71
N GLU A 607 -36.08 7.41 -1.41
CA GLU A 607 -35.58 8.55 -2.18
C GLU A 607 -34.04 8.57 -2.23
N LEU A 608 -33.41 8.35 -1.08
CA LEU A 608 -31.95 8.30 -0.97
C LEU A 608 -31.38 7.18 -1.85
N TYR A 609 -31.94 5.98 -1.73
CA TYR A 609 -31.51 4.82 -2.51
C TYR A 609 -31.69 5.04 -4.01
N ASP A 610 -32.87 5.46 -4.46
CA ASP A 610 -33.19 5.61 -5.88
C ASP A 610 -32.24 6.62 -6.55
N LYS A 611 -31.99 7.75 -5.89
CA LYS A 611 -31.06 8.78 -6.41
C LYS A 611 -29.62 8.29 -6.47
N MET A 612 -29.12 7.65 -5.40
CA MET A 612 -27.76 7.14 -5.37
C MET A 612 -27.56 5.97 -6.36
N TYR A 613 -28.52 5.05 -6.43
CA TYR A 613 -28.48 3.91 -7.33
C TYR A 613 -28.52 4.34 -8.79
N ASN A 614 -29.34 5.33 -9.15
CA ASN A 614 -29.36 5.88 -10.52
C ASN A 614 -27.99 6.43 -10.94
N LYS A 615 -27.32 7.21 -10.07
CA LYS A 615 -25.97 7.71 -10.32
C LYS A 615 -24.95 6.57 -10.45
N PHE A 616 -25.05 5.58 -9.56
CA PHE A 616 -24.20 4.40 -9.60
C PHE A 616 -24.38 3.59 -10.88
N MET A 617 -25.61 3.41 -11.38
CA MET A 617 -25.86 2.68 -12.62
C MET A 617 -25.33 3.42 -13.85
N VAL A 618 -25.48 4.75 -13.92
CA VAL A 618 -24.88 5.57 -14.98
C VAL A 618 -23.37 5.41 -14.98
N PHE A 619 -22.74 5.50 -13.81
CA PHE A 619 -21.30 5.27 -13.65
C PHE A 619 -20.90 3.85 -14.07
N SER A 620 -21.54 2.82 -13.50
CA SER A 620 -21.23 1.40 -13.70
C SER A 620 -21.26 1.01 -15.18
N ASN A 621 -22.31 1.43 -15.90
CA ASN A 621 -22.48 1.11 -17.32
C ASN A 621 -21.35 1.67 -18.19
N LYS A 622 -20.89 2.89 -17.89
CA LYS A 622 -19.75 3.52 -18.59
C LYS A 622 -18.43 2.89 -18.16
N PHE A 623 -18.20 2.81 -16.84
CA PHE A 623 -16.96 2.34 -16.25
C PHE A 623 -16.60 0.92 -16.70
N VAL A 624 -17.53 -0.04 -16.62
CA VAL A 624 -17.24 -1.43 -17.02
C VAL A 624 -16.95 -1.56 -18.51
N LYS A 625 -17.68 -0.82 -19.35
CA LYS A 625 -17.47 -0.81 -20.79
C LYS A 625 -16.08 -0.28 -21.14
N ASP A 626 -15.71 0.85 -20.56
CA ASP A 626 -14.49 1.56 -20.93
C ASP A 626 -13.25 0.99 -20.23
N PHE A 627 -13.38 0.44 -19.02
CA PHE A 627 -12.26 -0.23 -18.36
C PHE A 627 -11.78 -1.45 -19.14
N ASN A 628 -12.70 -2.18 -19.79
CA ASN A 628 -12.35 -3.34 -20.62
C ASN A 628 -11.55 -2.97 -21.88
N SER A 629 -11.60 -1.71 -22.34
CA SER A 629 -10.80 -1.24 -23.48
C SER A 629 -9.37 -0.83 -23.08
N VAL A 630 -9.09 -0.68 -21.78
CA VAL A 630 -7.74 -0.37 -21.30
C VAL A 630 -6.87 -1.63 -21.35
N ASN A 631 -5.67 -1.52 -21.93
CA ASN A 631 -4.66 -2.60 -22.02
C ASN A 631 -4.03 -3.01 -20.67
N PHE A 632 -4.64 -2.64 -19.56
CA PHE A 632 -4.19 -2.85 -18.20
C PHE A 632 -4.93 -4.03 -17.57
N ARG A 633 -4.20 -5.09 -17.21
CA ARG A 633 -4.83 -6.33 -16.74
C ARG A 633 -4.16 -7.01 -15.54
N PRO A 634 -3.69 -6.31 -14.49
CA PRO A 634 -3.28 -7.00 -13.28
C PRO A 634 -4.45 -7.81 -12.71
N ARG A 635 -4.12 -8.93 -12.10
CA ARG A 635 -5.09 -9.86 -11.52
C ARG A 635 -6.00 -9.16 -10.51
N LEU A 636 -5.43 -8.31 -9.65
CA LEU A 636 -6.15 -7.52 -8.66
C LEU A 636 -7.30 -6.71 -9.28
N TYR A 637 -7.02 -5.95 -10.34
CA TYR A 637 -8.01 -5.11 -11.00
C TYR A 637 -9.06 -5.93 -11.74
N ARG A 638 -8.67 -7.02 -12.40
CA ARG A 638 -9.63 -7.92 -13.06
C ARG A 638 -10.57 -8.56 -12.05
N ALA A 639 -10.05 -9.02 -10.92
CA ALA A 639 -10.85 -9.55 -9.83
C ALA A 639 -11.83 -8.49 -9.31
N PHE A 640 -11.42 -7.22 -9.21
CA PHE A 640 -12.34 -6.15 -8.82
C PHE A 640 -13.44 -5.89 -9.83
N ILE A 641 -13.15 -5.85 -11.13
CA ILE A 641 -14.19 -5.71 -12.16
C ILE A 641 -15.17 -6.87 -12.10
N ASN A 642 -14.68 -8.11 -11.96
CA ASN A 642 -15.55 -9.28 -11.85
C ASN A 642 -16.44 -9.19 -10.60
N VAL A 643 -15.85 -8.91 -9.43
CA VAL A 643 -16.60 -8.74 -8.18
C VAL A 643 -17.63 -7.61 -8.30
N PHE A 644 -17.27 -6.51 -8.93
CA PHE A 644 -18.15 -5.37 -9.17
C PHE A 644 -19.35 -5.74 -10.06
N VAL A 645 -19.11 -6.48 -11.14
CA VAL A 645 -20.18 -6.99 -12.02
C VAL A 645 -21.05 -8.01 -11.31
N ASP A 646 -20.46 -8.97 -10.60
CA ASP A 646 -21.19 -10.03 -9.87
C ASP A 646 -22.08 -9.44 -8.75
N MET A 647 -21.65 -8.34 -8.12
CA MET A 647 -22.47 -7.62 -7.14
C MET A 647 -23.76 -7.05 -7.76
N ASN A 648 -23.81 -6.76 -9.06
CA ASN A 648 -25.08 -6.39 -9.72
C ASN A 648 -26.03 -7.58 -9.81
N THR A 649 -25.52 -8.81 -9.92
CA THR A 649 -26.38 -10.00 -9.81
C THR A 649 -26.91 -10.16 -8.38
N VAL A 650 -26.07 -9.93 -7.37
CA VAL A 650 -26.53 -9.93 -5.97
C VAL A 650 -27.60 -8.87 -5.73
N HIS A 651 -27.44 -7.71 -6.34
CA HIS A 651 -28.45 -6.66 -6.29
C HIS A 651 -29.80 -7.18 -6.76
N ASP A 652 -29.90 -7.77 -7.94
CA ASP A 652 -31.16 -8.27 -8.50
C ASP A 652 -31.84 -9.35 -7.64
N LEU A 653 -31.05 -10.11 -6.87
CA LEU A 653 -31.55 -11.14 -5.96
C LEU A 653 -32.13 -10.58 -4.64
N ILE A 654 -31.74 -9.37 -4.24
CA ILE A 654 -32.27 -8.73 -3.05
C ILE A 654 -33.62 -8.11 -3.39
N GLU A 655 -34.67 -8.66 -2.80
CA GLU A 655 -36.01 -8.09 -2.86
C GLU A 655 -36.12 -6.86 -1.93
N PHE A 656 -36.99 -5.92 -2.32
CA PHE A 656 -37.39 -4.82 -1.46
C PHE A 656 -38.14 -5.36 -0.24
N ASP A 657 -37.87 -4.77 0.93
CA ASP A 657 -38.37 -5.22 2.23
C ASP A 657 -37.93 -6.64 2.65
N SER A 658 -36.74 -7.07 2.23
CA SER A 658 -36.18 -8.35 2.66
C SER A 658 -35.80 -8.32 4.16
N GLN A 659 -36.27 -9.31 4.92
CA GLN A 659 -35.89 -9.49 6.33
C GLN A 659 -34.56 -10.26 6.47
N LEU A 660 -33.55 -9.85 5.70
CA LEU A 660 -32.24 -10.51 5.72
C LEU A 660 -31.44 -10.08 6.95
N GLU A 661 -31.02 -11.08 7.73
CA GLU A 661 -30.01 -10.87 8.76
C GLU A 661 -28.61 -10.73 8.14
N ILE A 662 -27.67 -10.15 8.90
CA ILE A 662 -26.30 -9.85 8.41
C ILE A 662 -25.61 -11.12 7.90
N GLU A 663 -25.73 -12.23 8.62
CA GLU A 663 -25.14 -13.52 8.25
C GLU A 663 -25.72 -14.06 6.94
N GLU A 664 -27.04 -13.93 6.74
CA GLU A 664 -27.73 -14.39 5.53
C GLU A 664 -27.35 -13.53 4.33
N PHE A 665 -27.31 -12.20 4.53
CA PHE A 665 -26.83 -11.27 3.51
C PHE A 665 -25.38 -11.54 3.13
N PHE A 666 -24.50 -11.77 4.11
CA PHE A 666 -23.11 -12.11 3.83
C PHE A 666 -22.98 -13.46 3.11
N GLN A 667 -23.82 -14.44 3.44
CA GLN A 667 -23.89 -15.72 2.72
C GLN A 667 -24.36 -15.53 1.28
N LEU A 668 -25.35 -14.67 1.04
CA LEU A 668 -25.85 -14.32 -0.29
C LEU A 668 -24.71 -13.73 -1.14
N ILE A 669 -24.02 -12.70 -0.63
CA ILE A 669 -22.83 -12.12 -1.28
C ILE A 669 -21.79 -13.21 -1.56
N SER A 670 -21.47 -14.03 -0.56
CA SER A 670 -20.41 -15.03 -0.68
C SER A 670 -20.74 -16.17 -1.63
N LYS A 671 -22.01 -16.49 -1.79
CA LYS A 671 -22.49 -17.56 -2.68
C LYS A 671 -22.42 -17.12 -4.15
N HIS A 672 -22.69 -15.85 -4.43
CA HIS A 672 -22.85 -15.33 -5.79
C HIS A 672 -21.63 -14.59 -6.32
N ILE A 673 -20.61 -14.38 -5.48
CA ILE A 673 -19.37 -13.70 -5.86
C ILE A 673 -18.18 -14.62 -5.54
N PRO A 674 -17.70 -15.40 -6.51
CA PRO A 674 -16.62 -16.38 -6.29
C PRO A 674 -15.34 -15.76 -5.70
N ASP A 675 -14.99 -14.55 -6.15
CA ASP A 675 -13.78 -13.85 -5.75
C ASP A 675 -13.98 -12.90 -4.55
N ILE A 676 -15.12 -12.98 -3.83
CA ILE A 676 -15.40 -12.06 -2.72
C ILE A 676 -14.32 -12.09 -1.63
N ARG A 677 -13.70 -13.25 -1.42
CA ARG A 677 -12.67 -13.41 -0.40
C ARG A 677 -11.46 -12.54 -0.70
N PHE A 678 -11.06 -12.51 -1.97
CA PHE A 678 -9.96 -11.68 -2.43
C PHE A 678 -10.28 -10.20 -2.19
N TYR A 679 -11.50 -9.76 -2.51
CA TYR A 679 -11.97 -8.41 -2.21
C TYR A 679 -11.95 -8.08 -0.70
N ILE A 680 -12.50 -8.97 0.13
CA ILE A 680 -12.53 -8.81 1.60
C ILE A 680 -11.12 -8.70 2.17
N ASP A 681 -10.23 -9.59 1.75
CA ASP A 681 -8.87 -9.64 2.24
C ASP A 681 -8.13 -8.35 1.81
N SER A 682 -8.21 -7.94 0.54
CA SER A 682 -7.52 -6.75 0.01
C SER A 682 -7.98 -5.43 0.66
N TYR A 683 -9.27 -5.30 0.98
CA TYR A 683 -9.81 -4.00 1.40
C TYR A 683 -10.25 -3.91 2.84
N PHE A 684 -10.85 -4.98 3.38
CA PHE A 684 -11.23 -5.05 4.79
C PHE A 684 -10.14 -5.73 5.63
N GLY A 685 -9.09 -6.27 4.99
CA GLY A 685 -8.04 -7.06 5.64
C GLY A 685 -8.50 -8.46 6.00
N CYS A 686 -9.74 -8.64 6.45
CA CYS A 686 -10.31 -9.94 6.74
C CYS A 686 -11.84 -9.90 6.83
N LYS A 687 -12.45 -11.09 6.80
CA LYS A 687 -13.90 -11.29 6.98
C LYS A 687 -14.45 -10.62 8.24
N SER A 688 -13.74 -10.67 9.37
CA SER A 688 -14.22 -10.09 10.63
C SER A 688 -14.40 -8.57 10.55
N THR A 689 -13.47 -7.87 9.90
CA THR A 689 -13.57 -6.41 9.71
C THR A 689 -14.73 -6.07 8.77
N MET A 690 -14.92 -6.84 7.70
CA MET A 690 -16.06 -6.67 6.78
C MET A 690 -17.40 -6.86 7.51
N ILE A 691 -17.55 -7.92 8.32
CA ILE A 691 -18.77 -8.15 9.10
C ILE A 691 -19.02 -7.01 10.08
N ASN A 692 -17.97 -6.49 10.74
CA ASN A 692 -18.11 -5.34 11.64
C ASN A 692 -18.61 -4.10 10.90
N TYR A 693 -18.13 -3.88 9.67
CA TYR A 693 -18.62 -2.79 8.82
C TYR A 693 -20.10 -2.97 8.46
N LEU A 694 -20.48 -4.14 7.94
CA LEU A 694 -21.87 -4.47 7.63
C LEU A 694 -22.77 -4.32 8.86
N SER A 695 -22.32 -4.76 10.03
CA SER A 695 -23.08 -4.65 11.27
C SER A 695 -23.42 -3.19 11.62
N LYS A 696 -22.56 -2.23 11.28
CA LYS A 696 -22.85 -0.82 11.51
C LYS A 696 -23.78 -0.22 10.47
N LEU A 697 -23.69 -0.65 9.21
CA LEU A 697 -24.69 -0.30 8.20
C LEU A 697 -26.07 -0.86 8.59
N TRP A 698 -26.14 -2.10 9.07
CA TRP A 698 -27.38 -2.71 9.56
C TRP A 698 -27.96 -1.93 10.73
N TYR A 699 -27.15 -1.68 11.75
CA TYR A 699 -27.57 -0.91 12.92
C TYR A 699 -28.08 0.48 12.52
N LEU A 700 -27.37 1.13 11.60
CA LEU A 700 -27.76 2.41 11.06
C LEU A 700 -29.12 2.37 10.36
N PHE A 701 -29.26 1.52 9.34
CA PHE A 701 -30.47 1.55 8.52
C PHE A 701 -31.68 1.08 9.34
N SER A 702 -31.45 0.17 10.28
CA SER A 702 -32.44 -0.18 11.31
C SER A 702 -32.83 1.03 12.17
N TYR A 703 -31.87 1.86 12.58
CA TYR A 703 -32.15 3.07 13.35
C TYR A 703 -32.98 4.07 12.54
N ILE A 704 -32.59 4.36 11.29
CA ILE A 704 -33.35 5.27 10.41
C ILE A 704 -34.77 4.74 10.19
N ARG A 705 -34.92 3.44 9.91
CA ARG A 705 -36.24 2.80 9.68
C ARG A 705 -37.15 2.83 10.91
N LYS A 706 -36.58 2.86 12.12
CA LYS A 706 -37.36 2.94 13.38
C LYS A 706 -37.66 4.38 13.81
N SER A 707 -36.87 5.35 13.32
CA SER A 707 -36.97 6.75 13.72
C SER A 707 -37.92 7.48 12.78
N LYS A 708 -38.83 8.27 13.37
CA LYS A 708 -39.84 9.02 12.62
C LYS A 708 -39.39 10.43 12.29
N ARG A 709 -40.02 11.06 11.30
CA ARG A 709 -39.76 12.45 10.91
C ARG A 709 -40.06 13.46 12.02
N SER A 710 -40.93 13.10 12.96
CA SER A 710 -41.19 13.90 14.17
C SER A 710 -40.07 13.80 15.22
N ASP A 711 -39.17 12.82 15.12
CA ASP A 711 -38.11 12.62 16.11
C ASP A 711 -37.03 13.69 15.95
N VAL A 712 -36.61 14.29 17.06
CA VAL A 712 -35.53 15.28 17.07
C VAL A 712 -34.22 14.59 17.41
N VAL A 713 -33.45 14.27 16.39
CA VAL A 713 -32.14 13.63 16.54
C VAL A 713 -31.04 14.68 16.36
N LYS A 714 -30.44 15.12 17.47
CA LYS A 714 -29.42 16.18 17.46
C LYS A 714 -28.05 15.62 17.06
N ILE A 715 -27.34 16.36 16.21
CA ILE A 715 -25.94 16.12 15.84
C ILE A 715 -25.04 17.21 16.43
N THR A 716 -25.52 18.45 16.50
CA THR A 716 -24.91 19.52 17.28
C THR A 716 -26.01 20.37 17.90
N SER A 717 -25.68 21.44 18.63
CA SER A 717 -26.67 22.38 19.15
C SER A 717 -27.56 23.01 18.05
N LYS A 718 -27.03 23.10 16.81
CA LYS A 718 -27.67 23.76 15.66
C LYS A 718 -28.08 22.82 14.54
N ILE A 719 -27.54 21.60 14.51
CA ILE A 719 -27.70 20.66 13.40
C ILE A 719 -28.45 19.44 13.90
N ASN A 720 -29.58 19.15 13.27
CA ASN A 720 -30.35 17.94 13.47
C ASN A 720 -30.13 16.98 12.30
N PHE A 721 -30.19 15.69 12.58
CA PHE A 721 -30.20 14.65 11.57
C PHE A 721 -31.58 14.60 10.92
N THR A 722 -31.71 15.12 9.70
CA THR A 722 -32.99 15.16 8.97
C THR A 722 -32.81 14.76 7.51
N ASN A 723 -33.92 14.44 6.85
CA ASN A 723 -33.94 14.21 5.40
C ASN A 723 -33.33 15.39 4.64
N GLU A 724 -33.72 16.62 4.97
CA GLU A 724 -33.26 17.84 4.29
C GLU A 724 -31.73 18.00 4.39
N LEU A 725 -31.15 17.69 5.55
CA LEU A 725 -29.70 17.71 5.72
C LEU A 725 -29.03 16.73 4.74
N ILE A 726 -29.48 15.48 4.69
CA ILE A 726 -28.89 14.45 3.83
C ILE A 726 -29.08 14.77 2.35
N MET A 727 -30.29 15.16 1.96
CA MET A 727 -30.63 15.49 0.57
C MET A 727 -29.84 16.71 0.07
N SER A 728 -29.47 17.65 0.94
CA SER A 728 -28.70 18.84 0.55
C SER A 728 -27.28 18.57 0.03
N TYR A 729 -26.75 17.35 0.22
CA TYR A 729 -25.42 16.94 -0.25
C TYR A 729 -25.47 16.07 -1.51
N GLN A 730 -26.65 15.79 -2.04
CA GLN A 730 -26.78 14.83 -3.14
C GLN A 730 -26.06 15.23 -4.41
N ASP A 731 -25.91 16.52 -4.70
CA ASP A 731 -25.28 17.02 -5.93
C ASP A 731 -23.95 17.74 -5.68
N LYS A 732 -23.43 17.70 -4.44
CA LYS A 732 -22.13 18.27 -4.09
C LYS A 732 -20.99 17.32 -4.42
N PHE A 733 -19.78 17.83 -4.58
CA PHE A 733 -18.59 16.99 -4.77
C PHE A 733 -18.06 16.37 -3.47
N THR A 734 -18.45 16.93 -2.33
CA THR A 734 -18.00 16.49 -1.00
C THR A 734 -19.19 16.24 -0.07
N GLY A 735 -18.96 15.39 0.93
CA GLY A 735 -19.91 15.16 2.02
C GLY A 735 -19.89 16.28 3.06
N PHE A 736 -20.64 16.07 4.15
CA PHE A 736 -20.71 16.99 5.27
C PHE A 736 -19.35 17.16 5.93
N GLU A 737 -18.85 18.40 5.93
CA GLU A 737 -17.57 18.77 6.53
C GLU A 737 -17.64 18.75 8.06
N ILE A 738 -16.64 18.11 8.67
CA ILE A 738 -16.41 18.12 10.11
C ILE A 738 -15.37 19.21 10.43
N SER A 739 -15.78 20.25 11.15
CA SER A 739 -14.88 21.29 11.66
C SER A 739 -14.62 21.13 13.15
N VAL A 740 -13.54 21.72 13.67
CA VAL A 740 -13.21 21.68 15.10
C VAL A 740 -14.38 22.19 15.96
N ASP A 741 -15.02 23.28 15.54
CA ASP A 741 -16.19 23.83 16.26
C ASP A 741 -17.36 22.86 16.31
N LYS A 742 -17.64 22.14 15.20
CA LYS A 742 -18.70 21.12 15.15
C LYS A 742 -18.35 19.92 16.04
N ILE A 743 -17.07 19.58 16.16
CA ILE A 743 -16.62 18.49 17.05
C ILE A 743 -16.87 18.87 18.50
N GLU A 744 -16.42 20.04 18.95
CA GLU A 744 -16.60 20.47 20.34
C GLU A 744 -18.10 20.62 20.69
N ASP A 745 -18.91 21.15 19.77
CA ASP A 745 -20.37 21.23 19.95
C ASP A 745 -21.02 19.82 20.00
N TYR A 746 -20.61 18.88 19.14
CA TYR A 746 -21.08 17.49 19.21
C TYR A 746 -20.71 16.82 20.54
N ILE A 747 -19.47 17.01 21.02
CA ILE A 747 -19.03 16.45 22.29
C ILE A 747 -19.93 16.96 23.43
N HIS A 748 -20.18 18.27 23.49
CA HIS A 748 -21.00 18.85 24.55
C HIS A 748 -22.50 18.52 24.44
N THR A 749 -23.02 18.46 23.21
CA THR A 749 -24.47 18.28 22.98
C THR A 749 -24.90 16.82 23.04
N VAL A 750 -24.04 15.88 22.60
CA VAL A 750 -24.41 14.47 22.41
C VAL A 750 -23.59 13.53 23.28
N VAL A 751 -22.28 13.75 23.41
CA VAL A 751 -21.38 12.79 24.07
C VAL A 751 -21.37 12.96 25.59
N ASP A 752 -21.11 14.18 26.08
CA ASP A 752 -21.05 14.48 27.52
C ASP A 752 -22.35 14.08 28.27
N PRO A 753 -23.57 14.32 27.75
CA PRO A 753 -24.80 13.92 28.44
C PRO A 753 -24.94 12.40 28.62
N VAL A 754 -24.54 11.61 27.63
CA VAL A 754 -24.63 10.15 27.68
C VAL A 754 -23.60 9.57 28.65
N ILE A 755 -22.36 10.09 28.65
CA ILE A 755 -21.34 9.72 29.65
C ILE A 755 -21.83 10.05 31.06
N GLY A 756 -22.46 11.22 31.25
CA GLY A 756 -23.01 11.64 32.54
C GLY A 756 -24.14 10.74 33.05
N GLN A 757 -24.91 10.12 32.15
CA GLN A 757 -25.97 9.18 32.50
C GLN A 757 -25.47 7.76 32.79
N ASN A 758 -24.29 7.38 32.24
CA ASN A 758 -23.75 6.03 32.38
C ASN A 758 -22.23 6.05 32.63
N PRO A 759 -21.77 6.32 33.88
CA PRO A 759 -20.34 6.51 34.19
C PRO A 759 -19.44 5.31 33.86
N ARG A 760 -20.01 4.10 33.72
CA ARG A 760 -19.30 2.89 33.31
C ARG A 760 -18.86 2.90 31.84
N GLU A 761 -19.37 3.84 31.03
CA GLU A 761 -18.97 4.05 29.63
C GLU A 761 -17.80 5.06 29.49
N SER A 762 -17.29 5.62 30.60
CA SER A 762 -16.26 6.67 30.59
C SER A 762 -14.84 6.19 30.29
N THR A 763 -14.55 4.90 30.45
CA THR A 763 -13.21 4.29 30.27
C THR A 763 -13.24 3.17 29.23
N LEU A 764 -12.27 3.19 28.31
CA LEU A 764 -12.06 2.20 27.24
C LEU A 764 -11.57 0.83 27.72
#